data_AF-A0A2W1N9J3-F1
#
_entry.id   AF-A0A2W1N9J3-F1
#
_cell.length_a   1.000
_cell.length_b   1.000
_cell.length_c   1.000
_cell.angle_alpha   90.00
_cell.angle_beta   90.00
_cell.angle_gamma   90.00
#
_symmetry.space_group_name_H-M   'P 1'
#
loop_
_entity.id
_entity.type
_entity.pdbx_description
1 polymer ?
#
loop_
_entity_poly.entity_id
_entity_poly.type
_entity_poly.pdbx_seq_one_letter_code
_entity_poly.pdbx_strand_id
1 'polypeptide(L)'
;MISLKEFHQDFTQSILSDALSRGLMKPQAFFENICEELVATGDLTINYTAAEYIKIKNGIEVNGFDYDEERKILTLLVHQFFQEDDIQTLTKSQIDGKFKRLKSFYVKSINGLYTQMEETSDAYSMAYNIYRYKLSNEIDKIRLVILTDGKATRNLTEIPSEELNGIPLDYRVIDIEYVYKIYSTDSSGDFEVITELPCLEIPTTSDKYQSYLTFLKGDTLVDIYERFGQKLFEQNVRTFLQFKGGVNQGIKNTIQNNPEMFFAYNNGITATASNIEFDVFGNINKIENFQIVNGGQTTSAIYAAKKNSKIDVSKVSVQMKLSVVRDKDKQSEYVSRISEYANTQNKVNKSDFFSNSPFHKEMKNYSKRIWAAAVGGSQRRTHWFYERVRGEYLNEQAYLSNSEKMKFQLENPKHQLIDKTFLSKSENSWLQKPEIVSRGAQYSFAAFADHINAWLKKDELAITENYFKDAVSRVVLFRAVEKLVSSAKWYENGFRAQTVTYTIAYLSYLIEQSGHALNFNLIWEEQKLPNSMVDPINQISKAVYDSITTPPAGSGSANAAQWCKKTSCWENVKKIKLNIAFDKKLLIDKSELQYINREDKKEKKIDSGIEVQMIVVGVPNEVWDDLYEYYRSLGSGSGISLTQLDILKKMAQGNLNPPSEKQCKILYQLFERAASEGAIA
;
A
#
# COMPACT_ATOMS: atom_id res chain seq x y z
N MET A 1 18.13 11.09 -11.55
CA MET A 1 17.86 10.73 -10.14
C MET A 1 19.05 11.26 -9.35
N ILE A 2 18.81 12.19 -8.43
CA ILE A 2 19.86 12.83 -7.63
C ILE A 2 20.53 11.74 -6.77
N SER A 3 21.86 11.68 -6.71
CA SER A 3 22.53 10.69 -5.87
C SER A 3 22.25 10.95 -4.38
N LEU A 4 22.37 9.95 -3.50
CA LEU A 4 22.19 10.15 -2.06
C LEU A 4 23.11 11.25 -1.49
N LYS A 5 24.32 11.40 -2.06
CA LYS A 5 25.28 12.44 -1.66
C LYS A 5 24.82 13.83 -2.10
N GLU A 6 24.39 13.98 -3.36
CA GLU A 6 23.83 15.24 -3.85
C GLU A 6 22.54 15.60 -3.09
N PHE A 7 21.68 14.63 -2.80
CA PHE A 7 20.49 14.84 -1.98
C PHE A 7 20.85 15.32 -0.58
N HIS A 8 21.84 14.70 0.08
CA HIS A 8 22.27 15.13 1.41
C HIS A 8 22.76 16.59 1.40
N GLN A 9 23.48 17.01 0.36
CA GLN A 9 23.93 18.38 0.19
C GLN A 9 22.75 19.33 -0.04
N ASP A 10 21.84 19.01 -0.95
CA ASP A 10 20.64 19.81 -1.25
C ASP A 10 19.73 19.91 -0.02
N PHE A 11 19.51 18.80 0.68
CA PHE A 11 18.73 18.72 1.91
C PHE A 11 19.35 19.61 3.00
N THR A 12 20.66 19.49 3.23
CA THR A 12 21.35 20.32 4.24
C THR A 12 21.28 21.81 3.88
N GLN A 13 21.42 22.17 2.59
CA GLN A 13 21.25 23.55 2.12
C GLN A 13 19.82 24.08 2.28
N SER A 14 18.82 23.22 2.06
CA SER A 14 17.42 23.54 2.32
C SER A 14 17.18 23.84 3.80
N ILE A 15 17.70 23.00 4.71
CA ILE A 15 17.66 23.23 6.16
C ILE A 15 18.36 24.55 6.54
N LEU A 16 19.52 24.86 5.93
CA LEU A 16 20.21 26.13 6.16
C LEU A 16 19.36 27.33 5.75
N SER A 17 18.72 27.24 4.58
CA SER A 17 17.87 28.29 4.04
C SER A 17 16.63 28.51 4.91
N ASP A 18 15.99 27.42 5.37
CA ASP A 18 14.83 27.46 6.27
C ASP A 18 15.20 28.06 7.64
N ALA A 19 16.33 27.63 8.22
CA ALA A 19 16.82 28.17 9.47
C ALA A 19 17.06 29.69 9.41
N LEU A 20 17.66 30.19 8.33
CA LEU A 20 17.88 31.63 8.12
C LEU A 20 16.56 32.39 7.92
N SER A 21 15.64 31.84 7.13
CA SER A 21 14.34 32.43 6.83
C SER A 21 13.48 32.60 8.10
N ARG A 22 13.45 31.56 8.94
CA ARG A 22 12.62 31.49 10.14
C ARG A 22 13.31 32.01 11.40
N GLY A 23 14.60 32.38 11.32
CA GLY A 23 15.40 32.79 12.48
C GLY A 23 15.63 31.66 13.50
N LEU A 24 15.63 30.40 13.05
CA LEU A 24 15.81 29.22 13.89
C LEU A 24 17.27 28.76 13.95
N MET A 25 17.61 27.99 14.99
CA MET A 25 18.84 27.23 14.98
C MET A 25 18.77 26.09 13.96
N LYS A 26 19.87 25.82 13.23
CA LYS A 26 19.93 24.77 12.21
C LYS A 26 19.42 23.39 12.70
N PRO A 27 19.77 22.92 13.92
CA PRO A 27 19.27 21.63 14.41
C PRO A 27 17.75 21.61 14.65
N GLN A 28 17.16 22.75 15.03
CA GLN A 28 15.72 22.89 15.19
C GLN A 28 15.02 22.83 13.82
N ALA A 29 15.52 23.57 12.83
CA ALA A 29 15.00 23.50 11.46
C ALA A 29 15.10 22.07 10.89
N PHE A 30 16.23 21.40 11.09
CA PHE A 30 16.42 19.99 10.73
C PHE A 30 15.35 19.08 11.36
N PHE A 31 15.13 19.22 12.67
CA PHE A 31 14.18 18.40 13.42
C PHE A 31 12.76 18.56 12.88
N GLU A 32 12.31 19.81 12.71
CA GLU A 32 10.95 20.11 12.26
C GLU A 32 10.72 19.66 10.81
N ASN A 33 11.64 19.94 9.88
CA ASN A 33 11.50 19.53 8.48
C ASN A 33 11.38 18.00 8.35
N ILE A 34 12.18 17.22 9.10
CA ILE A 34 12.03 15.77 9.08
C ILE A 34 10.71 15.32 9.70
N CYS A 35 10.28 15.94 10.80
CA CYS A 35 9.00 15.59 11.42
C CYS A 35 7.83 15.81 10.46
N GLU A 36 7.82 16.90 9.69
CA GLU A 36 6.78 17.15 8.67
C GLU A 36 6.74 16.06 7.59
N GLU A 37 7.90 15.60 7.11
CA GLU A 37 7.97 14.48 6.16
C GLU A 37 7.46 13.17 6.78
N LEU A 38 7.72 12.96 8.07
CA LEU A 38 7.22 11.80 8.80
C LEU A 38 5.71 11.88 9.04
N VAL A 39 5.13 13.07 9.21
CA VAL A 39 3.67 13.27 9.25
C VAL A 39 3.07 12.93 7.88
N ALA A 40 3.65 13.44 6.79
CA ALA A 40 3.17 13.19 5.43
C ALA A 40 3.17 11.70 5.05
N THR A 41 4.05 10.90 5.66
CA THR A 41 4.15 9.46 5.45
C THR A 41 3.40 8.62 6.49
N GLY A 42 2.76 9.26 7.49
CA GLY A 42 2.02 8.61 8.56
C GLY A 42 2.88 7.94 9.63
N ASP A 43 4.18 8.27 9.69
CA ASP A 43 5.13 7.79 10.69
C ASP A 43 5.01 8.51 12.04
N LEU A 44 4.57 9.77 12.00
CA LEU A 44 4.14 10.59 13.14
C LEU A 44 2.70 11.05 12.92
N THR A 45 1.99 11.35 13.99
CA THR A 45 0.68 12.01 13.87
C THR A 45 0.87 13.51 13.68
N ILE A 46 -0.21 14.19 13.27
CA ILE A 46 -0.24 15.65 13.20
C ILE A 46 -0.06 16.34 14.55
N ASN A 47 -0.18 15.60 15.66
CA ASN A 47 -0.05 16.12 17.03
C ASN A 47 1.40 16.17 17.52
N TYR A 48 2.39 15.92 16.66
CA TYR A 48 3.79 16.05 17.06
C TYR A 48 4.08 17.48 17.53
N THR A 49 4.87 17.61 18.58
CA THR A 49 5.27 18.89 19.17
C THR A 49 6.78 18.93 19.32
N ALA A 50 7.41 19.96 18.76
CA ALA A 50 8.81 20.28 19.02
C ALA A 50 8.94 20.85 20.43
N ALA A 51 9.73 20.20 21.28
CA ALA A 51 9.93 20.58 22.67
C ALA A 51 11.30 20.09 23.13
N GLU A 52 12.27 20.99 23.22
CA GLU A 52 13.64 20.63 23.56
C GLU A 52 13.89 20.63 25.07
N TYR A 53 14.47 19.55 25.58
CA TYR A 53 14.98 19.48 26.95
C TYR A 53 16.27 18.67 27.05
N ILE A 54 17.39 19.37 27.24
CA ILE A 54 18.73 18.78 27.27
C ILE A 54 19.40 19.03 28.63
N LYS A 55 19.64 17.96 29.39
CA LYS A 55 20.44 17.96 30.63
C LYS A 55 21.43 16.80 30.59
N ILE A 56 22.54 16.99 29.87
CA ILE A 56 23.54 15.96 29.60
C ILE A 56 24.10 15.34 30.90
N LYS A 57 24.39 16.16 31.92
CA LYS A 57 24.87 15.69 33.23
C LYS A 57 23.89 14.74 33.92
N ASN A 58 22.60 14.87 33.62
CA ASN A 58 21.53 14.07 34.19
C ASN A 58 21.11 12.94 33.24
N GLY A 59 21.82 12.76 32.12
CA GLY A 59 21.52 11.78 31.09
C GLY A 59 20.15 11.98 30.46
N ILE A 60 19.75 13.22 30.17
CA ILE A 60 18.46 13.56 29.55
C ILE A 60 18.71 14.33 28.26
N GLU A 61 18.01 13.94 27.21
CA GLU A 61 18.01 14.61 25.91
C GLU A 61 16.75 14.17 25.15
N VAL A 62 15.92 15.14 24.78
CA VAL A 62 14.70 14.99 23.98
C VAL A 62 14.51 16.30 23.20
N ASN A 63 14.06 16.21 21.95
CA ASN A 63 13.82 17.37 21.08
C ASN A 63 12.34 17.54 20.73
N GLY A 64 11.51 16.53 21.00
CA GLY A 64 10.06 16.64 20.88
C GLY A 64 9.37 15.33 21.17
N PHE A 65 8.05 15.34 21.04
CA PHE A 65 7.22 14.17 21.25
C PHE A 65 6.02 14.18 20.30
N ASP A 66 5.39 13.02 20.15
CA ASP A 66 4.13 12.83 19.44
C ASP A 66 3.28 11.86 20.25
N TYR A 67 1.97 12.08 20.29
CA TYR A 67 1.05 11.20 21.01
C TYR A 67 -0.15 10.86 20.11
N ASP A 68 -0.22 9.59 19.73
CA ASP A 68 -1.32 9.01 18.96
C ASP A 68 -2.43 8.63 19.95
N GLU A 69 -3.45 9.48 20.07
CA GLU A 69 -4.54 9.30 21.04
C GLU A 69 -5.37 8.04 20.76
N GLU A 70 -5.64 7.75 19.48
CA GLU A 70 -6.42 6.59 19.06
C GLU A 70 -5.70 5.28 19.41
N ARG A 71 -4.38 5.24 19.21
CA ARG A 71 -3.57 4.05 19.45
C ARG A 71 -2.87 4.03 20.80
N LYS A 72 -2.98 5.11 21.59
CA LYS A 72 -2.31 5.30 22.88
C LYS A 72 -0.80 5.11 22.79
N ILE A 73 -0.18 5.63 21.72
CA ILE A 73 1.26 5.50 21.46
C ILE A 73 1.95 6.83 21.76
N LEU A 74 2.83 6.83 22.77
CA LEU A 74 3.72 7.96 23.04
C LEU A 74 5.03 7.79 22.26
N THR A 75 5.33 8.70 21.35
CA THR A 75 6.61 8.74 20.63
C THR A 75 7.48 9.87 21.18
N LEU A 76 8.71 9.56 21.60
CA LEU A 76 9.72 10.55 21.99
C LEU A 76 10.81 10.64 20.94
N LEU A 77 11.17 11.87 20.57
CA LEU A 77 12.01 12.18 19.43
C LEU A 77 13.31 12.83 19.90
N VAL A 78 14.43 12.41 19.33
CA VAL A 78 15.73 13.07 19.50
C VAL A 78 16.44 13.14 18.15
N HIS A 79 17.18 14.21 17.86
CA HIS A 79 17.98 14.27 16.64
C HIS A 79 19.48 14.07 16.91
N GLN A 80 20.20 13.62 15.89
CA GLN A 80 21.64 13.67 15.75
C GLN A 80 21.95 14.28 14.38
N PHE A 81 22.13 15.60 14.35
CA PHE A 81 22.41 16.35 13.14
C PHE A 81 23.92 16.64 13.08
N PHE A 82 24.61 16.04 12.12
CA PHE A 82 26.07 16.09 11.98
C PHE A 82 26.55 17.41 11.37
N GLN A 83 25.78 18.05 10.48
CA GLN A 83 26.12 19.34 9.86
C GLN A 83 27.43 19.33 9.04
N GLU A 84 27.79 18.17 8.52
CA GLU A 84 28.99 18.00 7.68
C GLU A 84 28.58 17.92 6.20
N ASP A 85 29.48 18.23 5.27
CA ASP A 85 29.18 18.14 3.83
C ASP A 85 29.06 16.68 3.35
N ASP A 86 29.81 15.78 4.00
CA ASP A 86 29.79 14.35 3.73
C ASP A 86 28.90 13.60 4.73
N ILE A 87 28.20 12.57 4.25
CA ILE A 87 27.33 11.72 5.06
C ILE A 87 28.15 11.00 6.14
N GLN A 88 27.89 11.34 7.40
CA GLN A 88 28.55 10.73 8.54
C GLN A 88 27.92 9.40 8.94
N THR A 89 28.65 8.58 9.70
CA THR A 89 28.10 7.32 10.23
C THR A 89 27.60 7.51 11.67
N LEU A 90 26.32 7.23 11.90
CA LEU A 90 25.74 7.15 13.24
C LEU A 90 26.11 5.81 13.89
N THR A 91 27.05 5.85 14.84
CA THR A 91 27.62 4.67 15.49
C THR A 91 26.66 4.05 16.52
N LYS A 92 26.79 2.74 16.78
CA LYS A 92 26.00 2.04 17.81
C LYS A 92 26.10 2.70 19.19
N SER A 93 27.28 3.17 19.59
CA SER A 93 27.48 3.86 20.88
C SER A 93 26.65 5.16 20.98
N GLN A 94 26.59 5.93 19.90
CA GLN A 94 25.76 7.15 19.84
C GLN A 94 24.27 6.81 19.91
N ILE A 95 23.83 5.76 19.20
CA ILE A 95 22.45 5.28 19.20
C ILE A 95 22.02 4.85 20.60
N ASP A 96 22.79 3.96 21.23
CA ASP A 96 22.52 3.45 22.59
C ASP A 96 22.50 4.60 23.61
N GLY A 97 23.41 5.57 23.46
CA GLY A 97 23.47 6.77 24.29
C GLY A 97 22.23 7.65 24.17
N LYS A 98 21.75 7.91 22.95
CA LYS A 98 20.55 8.71 22.67
C LYS A 98 19.29 8.03 23.21
N PHE A 99 19.12 6.73 22.95
CA PHE A 99 17.97 5.98 23.49
C PHE A 99 17.97 5.93 25.02
N LYS A 100 19.13 5.74 25.66
CA LYS A 100 19.24 5.80 27.13
C LYS A 100 18.79 7.15 27.68
N ARG A 101 19.10 8.25 26.98
CA ARG A 101 18.69 9.60 27.37
C ARG A 101 17.19 9.84 27.21
N LEU A 102 16.60 9.36 26.11
CA LEU A 102 15.15 9.40 25.91
C LEU A 102 14.38 8.59 26.98
N LYS A 103 14.85 7.38 27.32
CA LYS A 103 14.27 6.60 28.43
C LYS A 103 14.34 7.34 29.76
N SER A 104 15.51 7.92 30.06
CA SER A 104 15.73 8.69 31.28
C SER A 104 14.78 9.89 31.36
N PHE A 105 14.53 10.56 30.23
CA PHE A 105 13.51 11.60 30.14
C PHE A 105 12.12 11.05 30.52
N TYR A 106 11.64 10.01 29.84
CA TYR A 106 10.35 9.39 30.12
C TYR A 106 10.18 9.02 31.60
N VAL A 107 11.14 8.28 32.16
CA VAL A 107 11.11 7.83 33.56
C VAL A 107 11.04 9.00 34.52
N LYS A 108 11.73 10.11 34.24
CA LYS A 108 11.67 11.30 35.09
C LYS A 108 10.36 12.04 34.91
N SER A 109 9.83 12.15 33.70
CA SER A 109 8.54 12.80 33.42
C SER A 109 7.40 12.14 34.18
N ILE A 110 7.30 10.80 34.15
CA ILE A 110 6.28 10.08 34.93
C ILE A 110 6.47 10.19 36.45
N ASN A 111 7.67 10.59 36.90
CA ASN A 111 7.99 10.86 38.31
C ASN A 111 7.96 12.36 38.65
N GLY A 112 7.30 13.19 37.82
CA GLY A 112 7.04 14.59 38.13
C GLY A 112 8.14 15.57 37.72
N LEU A 113 8.95 15.27 36.68
CA LEU A 113 10.01 16.16 36.19
C LEU A 113 9.53 17.59 35.88
N TYR A 114 8.28 17.75 35.43
CA TYR A 114 7.69 19.06 35.13
C TYR A 114 7.74 20.03 36.32
N THR A 115 7.72 19.54 37.57
CA THR A 115 7.82 20.38 38.79
C THR A 115 9.16 21.10 38.94
N GLN A 116 10.17 20.69 38.17
CA GLN A 116 11.52 21.26 38.16
C GLN A 116 11.78 22.11 36.89
N MET A 117 10.75 22.28 36.06
CA MET A 117 10.80 23.02 34.79
C MET A 117 10.06 24.35 34.91
N GLU A 118 10.37 25.27 34.02
CA GLU A 118 9.66 26.54 33.92
C GLU A 118 8.30 26.32 33.23
N GLU A 119 7.20 26.74 33.86
CA GLU A 119 5.82 26.45 33.39
C GLU A 119 5.51 26.99 31.99
N THR A 120 6.24 28.01 31.54
CA THR A 120 6.11 28.63 30.21
C THR A 120 6.87 27.89 29.12
N SER A 121 7.68 26.87 29.44
CA SER A 121 8.49 26.15 28.47
C SER A 121 7.74 24.98 27.82
N ASP A 122 7.96 24.73 26.53
CA ASP A 122 7.36 23.58 25.83
C ASP A 122 7.81 22.24 26.46
N ALA A 123 9.02 22.22 27.04
CA ALA A 123 9.53 21.09 27.82
C ALA A 123 8.67 20.77 29.05
N TYR A 124 8.13 21.79 29.74
CA TYR A 124 7.19 21.62 30.84
C TYR A 124 5.91 20.97 30.34
N SER A 125 5.31 21.50 29.27
CA SER A 125 4.08 20.96 28.66
C SER A 125 4.26 19.49 28.25
N MET A 126 5.36 19.17 27.57
CA MET A 126 5.71 17.79 27.21
C MET A 126 5.83 16.88 28.45
N ALA A 127 6.59 17.28 29.47
CA ALA A 127 6.77 16.46 30.68
C ALA A 127 5.49 16.29 31.49
N TYR A 128 4.67 17.34 31.57
CA TYR A 128 3.36 17.33 32.22
C TYR A 128 2.37 16.42 31.49
N ASN A 129 2.29 16.52 30.16
CA ASN A 129 1.42 15.65 29.35
C ASN A 129 1.79 14.18 29.51
N ILE A 130 3.08 13.83 29.44
CA ILE A 130 3.55 12.45 29.69
C ILE A 130 3.16 11.96 31.08
N TYR A 131 3.29 12.82 32.10
CA TYR A 131 2.85 12.51 33.46
C TYR A 131 1.34 12.26 33.54
N ARG A 132 0.52 13.11 32.89
CA ARG A 132 -0.93 12.97 32.82
C ARG A 132 -1.35 11.69 32.12
N TYR A 133 -0.81 11.40 30.94
CA TYR A 133 -1.10 10.17 30.18
C TYR A 133 -0.74 8.91 30.96
N LYS A 134 0.34 8.94 31.75
CA LYS A 134 0.68 7.79 32.61
C LYS A 134 -0.30 7.63 33.77
N LEU A 135 -0.73 8.72 34.41
CA LEU A 135 -1.71 8.67 35.50
C LEU A 135 -3.09 8.19 35.04
N SER A 136 -3.53 8.60 33.85
CA SER A 136 -4.79 8.15 33.23
C SER A 136 -4.71 6.76 32.61
N ASN A 137 -3.53 6.13 32.61
CA ASN A 137 -3.26 4.86 31.95
C ASN A 137 -3.62 4.88 30.45
N GLU A 138 -3.22 5.95 29.78
CA GLU A 138 -3.44 6.24 28.37
C GLU A 138 -2.20 5.96 27.51
N ILE A 139 -1.16 5.33 28.05
CA ILE A 139 0.02 4.93 27.26
C ILE A 139 0.07 3.41 27.18
N ASP A 140 -0.36 2.87 26.04
CA ASP A 140 -0.31 1.43 25.75
C ASP A 140 1.03 1.05 25.11
N LYS A 141 1.77 2.01 24.54
CA LYS A 141 3.08 1.79 23.93
C LYS A 141 3.94 3.05 23.92
N ILE A 142 5.25 2.88 24.07
CA ILE A 142 6.24 3.96 23.94
C ILE A 142 7.14 3.69 22.74
N ARG A 143 7.43 4.71 21.92
CA ARG A 143 8.36 4.65 20.80
C ARG A 143 9.46 5.69 21.01
N LEU A 144 10.71 5.28 20.90
CA LEU A 144 11.87 6.18 20.95
C LEU A 144 12.46 6.29 19.54
N VAL A 145 12.57 7.51 19.01
CA VAL A 145 13.02 7.74 17.63
C VAL A 145 14.23 8.65 17.61
N ILE A 146 15.25 8.25 16.86
CA ILE A 146 16.42 9.08 16.53
C ILE A 146 16.30 9.56 15.09
N LEU A 147 16.40 10.86 14.86
CA LEU A 147 16.44 11.48 13.52
C LEU A 147 17.87 11.89 13.17
N THR A 148 18.39 11.56 11.98
CA THR A 148 19.77 11.93 11.60
C THR A 148 19.96 12.17 10.10
N ASP A 149 20.84 13.10 9.75
CA ASP A 149 21.43 13.33 8.41
C ASP A 149 22.57 12.34 8.10
N GLY A 150 23.02 11.57 9.08
CA GLY A 150 23.98 10.51 8.91
C GLY A 150 23.34 9.19 8.47
N LYS A 151 24.19 8.20 8.20
CA LYS A 151 23.82 6.82 7.92
C LYS A 151 24.00 5.94 9.15
N ALA A 152 22.99 5.15 9.50
CA ALA A 152 23.10 4.25 10.64
C ALA A 152 24.02 3.06 10.37
N THR A 153 24.79 2.62 11.38
CA THR A 153 25.63 1.41 11.24
C THR A 153 24.80 0.15 10.91
N ARG A 154 25.29 -0.68 9.97
CA ARG A 154 24.60 -1.87 9.42
C ARG A 154 24.23 -2.97 10.44
N ASN A 155 24.76 -2.93 11.67
CA ASN A 155 24.58 -3.95 12.70
C ASN A 155 23.45 -3.60 13.72
N LEU A 156 22.36 -2.98 13.29
CA LEU A 156 21.16 -2.73 14.10
C LEU A 156 20.17 -3.92 14.06
N THR A 157 20.67 -5.14 13.88
CA THR A 157 19.85 -6.29 13.52
C THR A 157 18.93 -6.79 14.63
N GLU A 158 19.15 -6.44 15.89
CA GLU A 158 18.29 -6.82 17.01
C GLU A 158 18.37 -5.76 18.12
N ILE A 159 17.34 -4.92 18.25
CA ILE A 159 17.08 -4.21 19.51
C ILE A 159 16.04 -5.06 20.25
N PRO A 160 16.35 -5.62 21.42
CA PRO A 160 15.46 -6.55 22.11
C PRO A 160 14.13 -5.88 22.47
N SER A 161 13.07 -6.69 22.50
CA SER A 161 11.79 -6.27 23.10
C SER A 161 12.06 -5.83 24.53
N GLU A 162 11.80 -4.57 24.83
CA GLU A 162 11.93 -4.04 26.18
C GLU A 162 10.57 -3.54 26.64
N GLU A 163 10.32 -3.64 27.93
CA GLU A 163 9.18 -2.98 28.57
C GLU A 163 9.72 -1.96 29.55
N LEU A 164 9.09 -0.78 29.57
CA LEU A 164 9.42 0.29 30.50
C LEU A 164 8.20 0.56 31.37
N ASN A 165 8.27 0.18 32.66
CA ASN A 165 7.15 0.29 33.60
C ASN A 165 5.87 -0.43 33.15
N GLY A 166 6.02 -1.63 32.59
CA GLY A 166 4.92 -2.48 32.09
C GLY A 166 4.34 -2.05 30.74
N ILE A 167 4.96 -1.08 30.07
CA ILE A 167 4.54 -0.59 28.76
C ILE A 167 5.58 -1.03 27.71
N PRO A 168 5.16 -1.67 26.60
CA PRO A 168 6.04 -2.02 25.49
C PRO A 168 6.82 -0.82 24.94
N LEU A 169 8.14 -1.00 24.75
CA LEU A 169 9.06 0.02 24.28
C LEU A 169 9.64 -0.34 22.90
N ASP A 170 9.41 0.51 21.91
CA ASP A 170 9.95 0.42 20.56
C ASP A 170 11.09 1.42 20.33
N TYR A 171 12.02 1.06 19.46
CA TYR A 171 13.14 1.91 19.04
C TYR A 171 13.15 2.08 17.54
N ARG A 172 13.46 3.29 17.08
CA ARG A 172 13.56 3.60 15.66
C ARG A 172 14.70 4.57 15.39
N VAL A 173 15.39 4.37 14.26
CA VAL A 173 16.36 5.31 13.72
C VAL A 173 15.91 5.68 12.32
N ILE A 174 15.72 6.97 12.08
CA ILE A 174 15.43 7.57 10.78
C ILE A 174 16.75 8.17 10.29
N ASP A 175 17.37 7.52 9.32
CA ASP A 175 18.64 7.94 8.73
C ASP A 175 18.45 8.56 7.35
N ILE A 176 19.53 9.11 6.79
CA ILE A 176 19.47 9.82 5.51
C ILE A 176 18.99 8.96 4.33
N GLU A 177 19.21 7.64 4.38
CA GLU A 177 18.71 6.73 3.33
C GLU A 177 17.18 6.64 3.38
N TYR A 178 16.60 6.63 4.58
CA TYR A 178 15.15 6.68 4.75
C TYR A 178 14.57 8.01 4.28
N VAL A 179 15.18 9.13 4.68
CA VAL A 179 14.74 10.47 4.28
C VAL A 179 14.79 10.62 2.75
N TYR A 180 15.90 10.22 2.12
CA TYR A 180 16.05 10.25 0.66
C TYR A 180 14.95 9.45 -0.07
N LYS A 181 14.53 8.31 0.48
CA LYS A 181 13.46 7.50 -0.10
C LYS A 181 12.10 8.23 -0.07
N ILE A 182 11.80 8.94 1.01
CA ILE A 182 10.57 9.72 1.13
C ILE A 182 10.56 10.81 0.05
N TYR A 183 11.64 11.59 -0.07
CA TYR A 183 11.78 12.64 -1.07
C TYR A 183 11.76 12.13 -2.52
N SER A 184 12.38 10.98 -2.79
CA SER A 184 12.45 10.41 -4.15
C SER A 184 11.10 9.90 -4.68
N THR A 185 10.12 9.72 -3.80
CA THR A 185 8.80 9.22 -4.18
C THR A 185 7.89 10.34 -4.72
N ASP A 186 8.22 11.62 -4.46
CA ASP A 186 7.39 12.80 -4.81
C ASP A 186 7.86 13.58 -6.07
N SER A 187 8.81 13.08 -6.87
CA SER A 187 9.30 13.79 -8.08
C SER A 187 8.64 13.31 -9.39
N SER A 188 7.62 14.04 -9.83
CA SER A 188 7.08 14.04 -11.21
C SER A 188 7.94 14.93 -12.13
N GLY A 189 8.61 14.36 -13.14
CA GLY A 189 9.29 15.13 -14.20
C GLY A 189 10.21 14.28 -15.11
N ASP A 190 10.02 14.43 -16.43
CA ASP A 190 10.83 14.01 -17.59
C ASP A 190 10.83 12.53 -18.06
N PHE A 191 9.92 12.23 -19.00
CA PHE A 191 9.93 11.04 -19.87
C PHE A 191 10.42 11.37 -21.30
N GLU A 192 11.65 11.87 -21.42
CA GLU A 192 12.23 12.23 -22.72
C GLU A 192 13.32 11.26 -23.17
N VAL A 193 13.18 10.71 -24.38
CA VAL A 193 14.20 9.85 -25.02
C VAL A 193 14.92 10.66 -26.09
N ILE A 194 16.24 10.83 -25.91
CA ILE A 194 17.14 11.37 -26.94
C ILE A 194 17.77 10.19 -27.65
N THR A 195 17.70 10.17 -28.98
CA THR A 195 18.15 9.05 -29.81
C THR A 195 18.46 9.55 -31.23
N GLU A 196 18.82 8.68 -32.16
CA GLU A 196 18.88 8.99 -33.59
C GLU A 196 18.28 7.79 -34.34
N LEU A 197 17.03 7.91 -34.79
CA LEU A 197 16.29 6.79 -35.37
C LEU A 197 15.85 7.10 -36.80
N PRO A 198 16.31 6.34 -37.81
CA PRO A 198 15.74 6.44 -39.14
C PRO A 198 14.29 5.96 -39.08
N CYS A 199 13.38 6.70 -39.70
CA CYS A 199 11.96 6.37 -39.65
C CYS A 199 11.31 6.44 -41.02
N LEU A 200 10.30 5.60 -41.22
CA LEU A 200 9.34 5.71 -42.31
C LEU A 200 8.07 6.34 -41.76
N GLU A 201 7.74 7.53 -42.23
CA GLU A 201 6.46 8.17 -41.95
C GLU A 201 5.33 7.49 -42.74
N ILE A 202 4.23 7.19 -42.07
CA ILE A 202 3.05 6.58 -42.71
C ILE A 202 2.06 7.69 -43.06
N PRO A 203 1.72 7.89 -44.35
CA PRO A 203 0.76 8.91 -44.75
C PRO A 203 -0.59 8.73 -44.04
N THR A 204 -1.10 9.80 -43.46
CA THR A 204 -2.40 9.85 -42.77
C THR A 204 -3.13 11.14 -43.16
N THR A 205 -4.46 11.09 -43.19
CA THR A 205 -5.31 12.26 -43.46
C THR A 205 -5.78 12.94 -42.18
N SER A 206 -5.28 12.53 -41.02
CA SER A 206 -5.67 13.06 -39.71
C SER A 206 -4.58 13.91 -39.09
N ASP A 207 -4.90 15.16 -38.74
CA ASP A 207 -3.98 16.06 -38.03
C ASP A 207 -3.80 15.69 -36.55
N LYS A 208 -4.62 14.77 -36.04
CA LYS A 208 -4.66 14.39 -34.61
C LYS A 208 -3.63 13.33 -34.25
N TYR A 209 -3.13 12.60 -35.24
CA TYR A 209 -2.33 11.40 -35.04
C TYR A 209 -1.42 11.14 -36.24
N GLN A 210 -0.15 10.82 -35.96
CA GLN A 210 0.84 10.45 -36.97
C GLN A 210 1.56 9.17 -36.56
N SER A 211 1.73 8.23 -37.50
CA SER A 211 2.47 6.99 -37.27
C SER A 211 3.84 6.99 -37.94
N TYR A 212 4.79 6.31 -37.29
CA TYR A 212 6.11 6.03 -37.83
C TYR A 212 6.45 4.56 -37.65
N LEU A 213 7.14 3.99 -38.63
CA LEU A 213 7.79 2.68 -38.53
C LEU A 213 9.30 2.88 -38.47
N THR A 214 9.94 2.32 -37.46
CA THR A 214 11.40 2.41 -37.25
C THR A 214 11.93 1.14 -36.61
N PHE A 215 13.22 1.11 -36.26
CA PHE A 215 13.83 0.06 -35.46
C PHE A 215 14.72 0.65 -34.37
N LEU A 216 14.82 -0.06 -33.24
CA LEU A 216 15.72 0.25 -32.14
C LEU A 216 16.83 -0.79 -32.06
N LYS A 217 18.06 -0.33 -31.83
CA LYS A 217 19.15 -1.23 -31.44
C LYS A 217 18.90 -1.78 -30.04
N GLY A 218 19.37 -2.99 -29.80
CA GLY A 218 19.25 -3.67 -28.51
C GLY A 218 19.81 -2.82 -27.38
N ASP A 219 20.99 -2.23 -27.55
CA ASP A 219 21.62 -1.37 -26.54
C ASP A 219 20.78 -0.10 -26.26
N THR A 220 20.26 0.56 -27.28
CA THR A 220 19.37 1.73 -27.11
C THR A 220 18.13 1.38 -26.30
N LEU A 221 17.51 0.22 -26.56
CA LEU A 221 16.34 -0.23 -25.83
C LEU A 221 16.67 -0.63 -24.37
N VAL A 222 17.88 -1.12 -24.13
CA VAL A 222 18.42 -1.35 -22.77
C VAL A 222 18.56 -0.02 -22.03
N ASP A 223 19.19 0.97 -22.63
CA ASP A 223 19.45 2.27 -22.00
C ASP A 223 18.14 3.00 -21.65
N ILE A 224 17.16 2.99 -22.56
CA ILE A 224 15.82 3.53 -22.31
C ILE A 224 15.17 2.81 -21.13
N TYR A 225 15.26 1.48 -21.08
CA TYR A 225 14.68 0.71 -19.98
C TYR A 225 15.42 0.93 -18.65
N GLU A 226 16.74 1.14 -18.64
CA GLU A 226 17.50 1.49 -17.43
C GLU A 226 17.09 2.82 -16.85
N ARG A 227 16.85 3.80 -17.72
CA ARG A 227 16.51 5.16 -17.30
C ARG A 227 15.09 5.26 -16.74
N PHE A 228 14.12 4.60 -17.38
CA PHE A 228 12.70 4.78 -17.06
C PHE A 228 12.04 3.60 -16.34
N GLY A 229 12.67 2.42 -16.36
CA GLY A 229 12.22 1.22 -15.66
C GLY A 229 10.77 0.85 -15.97
N GLN A 230 9.99 0.56 -14.93
CA GLN A 230 8.58 0.18 -15.08
C GLN A 230 7.70 1.35 -15.55
N LYS A 231 8.13 2.60 -15.34
CA LYS A 231 7.36 3.77 -15.74
C LYS A 231 7.11 3.80 -17.25
N LEU A 232 7.97 3.15 -18.04
CA LEU A 232 7.86 2.98 -19.50
C LEU A 232 6.60 2.22 -19.96
N PHE A 233 5.92 1.51 -19.05
CA PHE A 233 4.76 0.65 -19.36
C PHE A 233 3.50 1.06 -18.61
N GLU A 234 3.47 2.22 -17.96
CA GLU A 234 2.33 2.68 -17.14
C GLU A 234 1.03 2.77 -17.95
N GLN A 235 1.15 3.09 -19.24
CA GLN A 235 0.02 3.19 -20.17
C GLN A 235 -0.34 1.87 -20.87
N ASN A 236 0.31 0.76 -20.50
CA ASN A 236 0.01 -0.55 -21.05
C ASN A 236 -1.18 -1.19 -20.32
N VAL A 237 -2.24 -1.57 -21.03
CA VAL A 237 -3.40 -2.27 -20.43
C VAL A 237 -3.06 -3.69 -19.97
N ARG A 238 -1.91 -4.22 -20.40
CA ARG A 238 -1.35 -5.50 -19.96
C ARG A 238 -0.22 -5.20 -18.99
N THR A 239 -0.46 -5.43 -17.69
CA THR A 239 0.64 -5.45 -16.72
C THR A 239 1.71 -6.43 -17.21
N PHE A 240 2.90 -5.89 -17.26
CA PHE A 240 4.16 -6.51 -17.63
C PHE A 240 4.26 -7.96 -17.12
N LEU A 241 4.15 -8.93 -18.04
CA LEU A 241 4.18 -10.35 -17.73
C LEU A 241 5.58 -10.77 -17.26
N GLN A 242 5.68 -11.39 -16.08
CA GLN A 242 6.88 -12.17 -15.80
C GLN A 242 6.92 -13.48 -16.57
N PHE A 243 7.95 -13.61 -17.41
CA PHE A 243 9.12 -14.49 -17.26
C PHE A 243 8.97 -15.97 -16.84
N LYS A 244 7.77 -16.57 -16.87
CA LYS A 244 7.61 -18.03 -16.76
C LYS A 244 6.68 -18.59 -17.83
N GLY A 245 7.19 -18.63 -19.06
CA GLY A 245 6.55 -19.32 -20.19
C GLY A 245 7.56 -19.56 -21.32
N GLY A 246 7.34 -20.59 -22.13
CA GLY A 246 8.26 -21.01 -23.22
C GLY A 246 8.58 -19.93 -24.26
N VAL A 247 7.76 -18.88 -24.36
CA VAL A 247 7.96 -17.74 -25.27
C VAL A 247 9.27 -16.97 -24.96
N ASN A 248 9.62 -16.79 -23.68
CA ASN A 248 10.84 -16.08 -23.30
C ASN A 248 12.12 -16.89 -23.55
N GLN A 249 12.03 -18.22 -23.62
CA GLN A 249 13.16 -19.05 -24.03
C GLN A 249 13.44 -18.86 -25.52
N GLY A 250 12.41 -18.71 -26.36
CA GLY A 250 12.57 -18.42 -27.79
C GLY A 250 13.32 -17.10 -28.02
N ILE A 251 12.84 -16.00 -27.39
CA ILE A 251 13.47 -14.68 -27.50
C ILE A 251 14.92 -14.73 -27.00
N LYS A 252 15.16 -15.33 -25.83
CA LYS A 252 16.51 -15.48 -25.26
C LYS A 252 17.42 -16.30 -26.17
N ASN A 253 16.91 -17.39 -26.73
CA ASN A 253 17.64 -18.25 -27.66
C ASN A 253 18.02 -17.49 -28.93
N THR A 254 17.14 -16.65 -29.48
CA THR A 254 17.49 -15.79 -30.60
C THR A 254 18.57 -14.79 -30.22
N ILE A 255 18.47 -14.11 -29.07
CA ILE A 255 19.50 -13.16 -28.63
C ILE A 255 20.87 -13.86 -28.49
N GLN A 256 20.91 -15.07 -27.96
CA GLN A 256 22.15 -15.80 -27.72
C GLN A 256 22.77 -16.37 -28.99
N ASN A 257 21.96 -17.03 -29.82
CA ASN A 257 22.48 -17.86 -30.91
C ASN A 257 22.35 -17.20 -32.28
N ASN A 258 21.37 -16.30 -32.48
CA ASN A 258 21.08 -15.67 -33.77
C ASN A 258 20.64 -14.20 -33.61
N PRO A 259 21.41 -13.31 -32.94
CA PRO A 259 20.98 -11.95 -32.62
C PRO A 259 20.67 -11.10 -33.87
N GLU A 260 21.39 -11.34 -34.97
CA GLU A 260 21.20 -10.66 -36.26
C GLU A 260 19.81 -10.94 -36.87
N MET A 261 19.24 -12.12 -36.54
CA MET A 261 17.91 -12.54 -37.00
C MET A 261 16.78 -12.07 -36.08
N PHE A 262 17.09 -11.30 -35.02
CA PHE A 262 16.09 -10.91 -34.03
C PHE A 262 14.90 -10.17 -34.64
N PHE A 263 15.18 -9.25 -35.57
CA PHE A 263 14.17 -8.47 -36.28
C PHE A 263 13.19 -9.37 -37.06
N ALA A 264 13.67 -10.49 -37.60
CA ALA A 264 12.86 -11.43 -38.39
C ALA A 264 12.11 -12.45 -37.53
N TYR A 265 12.71 -12.91 -36.44
CA TYR A 265 12.18 -14.03 -35.63
C TYR A 265 11.29 -13.59 -34.47
N ASN A 266 11.37 -12.34 -34.04
CA ASN A 266 10.70 -11.87 -32.84
C ASN A 266 9.79 -10.69 -33.13
N ASN A 267 8.73 -10.57 -32.33
CA ASN A 267 7.84 -9.43 -32.39
C ASN A 267 8.55 -8.18 -31.87
N GLY A 268 8.33 -7.07 -32.59
CA GLY A 268 8.79 -5.75 -32.21
C GLY A 268 8.03 -5.14 -31.02
N ILE A 269 8.15 -3.82 -30.87
CA ILE A 269 7.44 -3.03 -29.86
C ILE A 269 6.44 -2.08 -30.53
N THR A 270 5.38 -1.74 -29.81
CA THR A 270 4.47 -0.63 -30.15
C THR A 270 4.57 0.40 -29.05
N ALA A 271 4.80 1.65 -29.43
CA ALA A 271 5.01 2.75 -28.51
C ALA A 271 4.17 3.98 -28.88
N THR A 272 3.88 4.80 -27.88
CA THR A 272 3.19 6.08 -28.00
C THR A 272 4.08 7.21 -27.51
N ALA A 273 3.85 8.41 -28.06
CA ALA A 273 4.53 9.65 -27.66
C ALA A 273 3.56 10.83 -27.78
N SER A 274 3.80 11.89 -27.03
CA SER A 274 3.08 13.17 -27.20
C SER A 274 3.66 14.00 -28.33
N ASN A 275 4.97 13.93 -28.54
CA ASN A 275 5.68 14.71 -29.55
C ASN A 275 6.98 14.02 -29.98
N ILE A 276 7.47 14.37 -31.16
CA ILE A 276 8.79 13.97 -31.66
C ILE A 276 9.47 15.15 -32.37
N GLU A 277 10.80 15.18 -32.32
CA GLU A 277 11.63 16.11 -33.09
C GLU A 277 12.50 15.34 -34.09
N PHE A 278 12.86 16.01 -35.18
CA PHE A 278 13.69 15.46 -36.24
C PHE A 278 15.03 16.18 -36.33
N ASP A 279 16.07 15.44 -36.70
CA ASP A 279 17.34 16.04 -37.09
C ASP A 279 17.30 16.56 -38.54
N VAL A 280 18.42 17.15 -38.97
CA VAL A 280 18.59 17.70 -40.33
C VAL A 280 18.54 16.65 -41.44
N PHE A 281 18.65 15.36 -41.10
CA PHE A 281 18.61 14.23 -42.04
C PHE A 281 17.25 13.53 -42.05
N GLY A 282 16.29 14.00 -41.25
CA GLY A 282 14.94 13.43 -41.13
C GLY A 282 14.85 12.21 -40.20
N ASN A 283 15.86 11.96 -39.36
CA ASN A 283 15.78 10.95 -38.30
C ASN A 283 15.09 11.53 -37.06
N ILE A 284 14.38 10.70 -36.31
CA ILE A 284 13.81 11.09 -35.02
C ILE A 284 14.96 11.24 -34.03
N ASN A 285 15.14 12.45 -33.48
CA ASN A 285 16.22 12.75 -32.53
C ASN A 285 15.74 12.90 -31.08
N LYS A 286 14.46 13.22 -30.87
CA LYS A 286 13.82 13.35 -29.55
C LYS A 286 12.42 12.76 -29.57
N ILE A 287 12.04 12.07 -28.50
CA ILE A 287 10.69 11.55 -28.26
C ILE A 287 10.22 11.96 -26.87
N GLU A 288 9.09 12.67 -26.80
CA GLU A 288 8.48 13.13 -25.55
C GLU A 288 7.37 12.20 -25.07
N ASN A 289 7.36 11.92 -23.77
CA ASN A 289 6.42 11.01 -23.12
C ASN A 289 6.40 9.62 -23.77
N PHE A 290 7.59 9.06 -24.02
CA PHE A 290 7.74 7.75 -24.65
C PHE A 290 7.18 6.64 -23.77
N GLN A 291 6.23 5.87 -24.30
CA GLN A 291 5.50 4.82 -23.57
C GLN A 291 5.36 3.56 -24.43
N ILE A 292 5.74 2.40 -23.89
CA ILE A 292 5.61 1.10 -24.58
C ILE A 292 4.28 0.45 -24.21
N VAL A 293 3.33 0.52 -25.14
CA VAL A 293 1.98 -0.05 -24.99
C VAL A 293 1.88 -1.52 -25.41
N ASN A 294 2.88 -2.04 -26.13
CA ASN A 294 3.05 -3.48 -26.43
C ASN A 294 4.54 -3.81 -26.67
N GLY A 295 5.00 -4.97 -26.22
CA GLY A 295 6.40 -5.40 -26.40
C GLY A 295 7.25 -5.47 -25.12
N GLY A 296 6.65 -5.38 -23.93
CA GLY A 296 7.38 -5.49 -22.66
C GLY A 296 8.20 -6.78 -22.50
N GLN A 297 7.72 -7.91 -23.04
CA GLN A 297 8.50 -9.17 -23.05
C GLN A 297 9.78 -9.05 -23.89
N THR A 298 9.69 -8.42 -25.06
CA THR A 298 10.83 -8.16 -25.97
C THR A 298 11.84 -7.25 -25.29
N THR A 299 11.39 -6.08 -24.80
CA THR A 299 12.23 -5.09 -24.12
C THR A 299 13.01 -5.71 -22.97
N SER A 300 12.32 -6.46 -22.11
CA SER A 300 12.95 -6.94 -20.90
C SER A 300 13.69 -8.26 -21.07
N ALA A 301 13.39 -9.07 -22.09
CA ALA A 301 14.25 -10.19 -22.46
C ALA A 301 15.62 -9.69 -22.95
N ILE A 302 15.64 -8.62 -23.75
CA ILE A 302 16.88 -7.97 -24.20
C ILE A 302 17.63 -7.37 -23.00
N TYR A 303 16.92 -6.66 -22.11
CA TYR A 303 17.49 -6.13 -20.87
C TYR A 303 18.12 -7.21 -19.98
N ALA A 304 17.37 -8.28 -19.69
CA ALA A 304 17.85 -9.38 -18.87
C ALA A 304 19.02 -10.14 -19.52
N ALA A 305 19.03 -10.26 -20.86
CA ALA A 305 20.15 -10.86 -21.58
C ALA A 305 21.44 -10.04 -21.37
N LYS A 306 21.38 -8.72 -21.50
CA LYS A 306 22.52 -7.82 -21.31
C LYS A 306 22.98 -7.74 -19.85
N LYS A 307 22.07 -7.52 -18.89
CA LYS A 307 22.44 -7.26 -17.49
C LYS A 307 22.62 -8.51 -16.64
N ASN A 308 21.73 -9.49 -16.76
CA ASN A 308 21.78 -10.68 -15.90
C ASN A 308 22.66 -11.79 -16.49
N SER A 309 22.63 -11.95 -17.81
CA SER A 309 23.39 -13.01 -18.50
C SER A 309 24.66 -12.50 -19.19
N LYS A 310 24.94 -11.19 -19.14
CA LYS A 310 26.11 -10.54 -19.78
C LYS A 310 26.28 -10.88 -21.27
N ILE A 311 25.16 -11.09 -21.97
CA ILE A 311 25.14 -11.39 -23.42
C ILE A 311 25.22 -10.07 -24.19
N ASP A 312 25.98 -10.05 -25.29
CA ASP A 312 25.99 -8.90 -26.17
C ASP A 312 24.68 -8.78 -26.98
N VAL A 313 24.09 -7.59 -26.97
CA VAL A 313 22.84 -7.27 -27.67
C VAL A 313 23.03 -6.22 -28.76
N SER A 314 24.28 -5.83 -29.06
CA SER A 314 24.62 -4.81 -30.06
C SER A 314 24.10 -5.13 -31.47
N LYS A 315 23.98 -6.42 -31.78
CA LYS A 315 23.48 -6.96 -33.06
C LYS A 315 21.97 -7.16 -33.10
N VAL A 316 21.25 -6.88 -32.01
CA VAL A 316 19.79 -7.02 -31.95
C VAL A 316 19.15 -5.76 -32.52
N SER A 317 18.25 -5.93 -33.49
CA SER A 317 17.40 -4.87 -34.03
C SER A 317 15.93 -5.19 -33.76
N VAL A 318 15.22 -4.27 -33.13
CA VAL A 318 13.81 -4.43 -32.72
C VAL A 318 12.94 -3.51 -33.54
N GLN A 319 11.98 -4.04 -34.29
CA GLN A 319 10.99 -3.22 -34.99
C GLN A 319 10.18 -2.39 -33.98
N MET A 320 9.94 -1.11 -34.28
CA MET A 320 9.08 -0.24 -33.48
C MET A 320 8.00 0.42 -34.35
N LYS A 321 6.74 0.29 -33.93
CA LYS A 321 5.62 1.11 -34.40
C LYS A 321 5.42 2.26 -33.42
N LEU A 322 5.71 3.48 -33.84
CA LEU A 322 5.55 4.67 -33.01
C LEU A 322 4.29 5.44 -33.39
N SER A 323 3.52 5.80 -32.38
CA SER A 323 2.23 6.47 -32.48
C SER A 323 2.29 7.83 -31.78
N VAL A 324 2.34 8.93 -32.55
CA VAL A 324 2.40 10.29 -32.01
C VAL A 324 1.00 10.86 -31.96
N VAL A 325 0.50 11.11 -30.74
CA VAL A 325 -0.84 11.65 -30.51
C VAL A 325 -0.72 13.14 -30.20
N ARG A 326 -1.14 13.99 -31.16
CA ARG A 326 -1.00 15.45 -31.08
C ARG A 326 -2.17 16.12 -30.35
N ASP A 327 -3.31 15.45 -30.25
CA ASP A 327 -4.53 15.91 -29.56
C ASP A 327 -4.43 15.61 -28.05
N LYS A 328 -4.07 16.62 -27.24
CA LYS A 328 -3.82 16.49 -25.79
C LYS A 328 -5.08 16.07 -25.01
N ASP A 329 -6.25 16.55 -25.40
CA ASP A 329 -7.51 16.30 -24.68
C ASP A 329 -7.98 14.85 -24.83
N LYS A 330 -7.56 14.18 -25.90
CA LYS A 330 -7.92 12.78 -26.20
C LYS A 330 -6.76 11.81 -26.06
N GLN A 331 -5.60 12.27 -25.61
CA GLN A 331 -4.37 11.48 -25.53
C GLN A 331 -4.60 10.17 -24.75
N SER A 332 -5.22 10.25 -23.58
CA SER A 332 -5.52 9.07 -22.75
C SER A 332 -6.46 8.07 -23.44
N GLU A 333 -7.46 8.54 -24.18
CA GLU A 333 -8.38 7.67 -24.92
C GLU A 333 -7.66 6.95 -26.08
N TYR A 334 -6.89 7.68 -26.88
CA TYR A 334 -6.15 7.13 -28.01
C TYR A 334 -5.10 6.11 -27.55
N VAL A 335 -4.29 6.44 -26.55
CA VAL A 335 -3.30 5.54 -25.98
C VAL A 335 -3.96 4.27 -25.45
N SER A 336 -5.08 4.39 -24.72
CA SER A 336 -5.82 3.24 -24.21
C SER A 336 -6.30 2.32 -25.34
N ARG A 337 -6.88 2.87 -26.41
CA ARG A 337 -7.34 2.09 -27.57
C ARG A 337 -6.19 1.46 -28.33
N ILE A 338 -5.10 2.18 -28.56
CA ILE A 338 -3.90 1.63 -29.22
C ILE A 338 -3.36 0.46 -28.40
N SER A 339 -3.28 0.61 -27.08
CA SER A 339 -2.87 -0.47 -26.18
C SER A 339 -3.85 -1.66 -26.23
N GLU A 340 -5.16 -1.42 -26.23
CA GLU A 340 -6.18 -2.45 -26.38
C GLU A 340 -6.01 -3.24 -27.69
N TYR A 341 -5.97 -2.57 -28.83
CA TYR A 341 -5.88 -3.20 -30.16
C TYR A 341 -4.54 -3.88 -30.41
N ALA A 342 -3.43 -3.34 -29.88
CA ALA A 342 -2.13 -4.01 -29.95
C ALA A 342 -2.09 -5.30 -29.12
N ASN A 343 -2.97 -5.44 -28.11
CA ASN A 343 -3.04 -6.59 -27.21
C ASN A 343 -4.11 -7.62 -27.58
N THR A 344 -5.11 -7.30 -28.43
CA THR A 344 -6.20 -8.21 -28.84
C THR A 344 -5.80 -9.25 -29.90
N GLN A 345 -4.61 -9.14 -30.52
CA GLN A 345 -4.10 -10.15 -31.45
C GLN A 345 -3.68 -11.48 -30.79
N ASN A 346 -3.75 -11.61 -29.46
CA ASN A 346 -3.66 -12.88 -28.73
C ASN A 346 -4.84 -13.04 -27.76
N LYS A 347 -5.38 -14.26 -27.62
CA LYS A 347 -6.63 -14.57 -26.88
C LYS A 347 -6.56 -14.13 -25.39
N VAL A 348 -7.28 -13.06 -25.04
CA VAL A 348 -7.38 -12.55 -23.66
C VAL A 348 -8.55 -13.23 -22.92
N ASN A 349 -8.31 -13.69 -21.68
CA ASN A 349 -9.37 -14.25 -20.84
C ASN A 349 -10.20 -13.11 -20.22
N LYS A 350 -11.54 -13.27 -20.15
CA LYS A 350 -12.46 -12.30 -19.53
C LYS A 350 -12.09 -11.93 -18.08
N SER A 351 -11.35 -12.79 -17.38
CA SER A 351 -10.82 -12.53 -16.04
C SER A 351 -9.82 -11.37 -15.97
N ASP A 352 -9.14 -11.06 -17.08
CA ASP A 352 -8.05 -10.09 -17.10
C ASP A 352 -8.57 -8.66 -17.26
N PHE A 353 -9.67 -8.47 -18.00
CA PHE A 353 -10.41 -7.19 -18.08
C PHE A 353 -10.96 -6.74 -16.71
N PHE A 354 -11.38 -7.67 -15.85
CA PHE A 354 -11.94 -7.32 -14.54
C PHE A 354 -10.88 -6.81 -13.56
N SER A 355 -9.59 -7.12 -13.75
CA SER A 355 -8.49 -6.76 -12.81
C SER A 355 -8.34 -5.25 -12.57
N ASN A 356 -8.84 -4.43 -13.50
CA ASN A 356 -8.82 -2.97 -13.43
C ASN A 356 -10.11 -2.36 -12.85
N SER A 357 -11.05 -3.19 -12.38
CA SER A 357 -12.27 -2.70 -11.73
C SER A 357 -11.96 -1.89 -10.47
N PRO A 358 -12.84 -0.93 -10.08
CA PRO A 358 -12.69 -0.17 -8.85
C PRO A 358 -12.47 -1.07 -7.63
N PHE A 359 -13.21 -2.17 -7.54
CA PHE A 359 -13.04 -3.18 -6.49
C PHE A 359 -11.59 -3.63 -6.31
N HIS A 360 -10.96 -4.09 -7.40
CA HIS A 360 -9.62 -4.65 -7.32
C HIS A 360 -8.56 -3.58 -7.04
N LYS A 361 -8.75 -2.36 -7.56
CA LYS A 361 -7.89 -1.21 -7.25
C LYS A 361 -7.93 -0.87 -5.76
N GLU A 362 -9.12 -0.78 -5.19
CA GLU A 362 -9.32 -0.52 -3.76
C GLU A 362 -8.69 -1.61 -2.89
N MET A 363 -8.98 -2.89 -3.18
CA MET A 363 -8.35 -4.01 -2.46
C MET A 363 -6.81 -3.96 -2.53
N LYS A 364 -6.22 -3.54 -3.66
CA LYS A 364 -4.77 -3.36 -3.78
C LYS A 364 -4.27 -2.17 -2.97
N ASN A 365 -4.99 -1.05 -2.97
CA ASN A 365 -4.64 0.12 -2.17
C ASN A 365 -4.62 -0.24 -0.68
N TYR A 366 -5.68 -0.89 -0.19
CA TYR A 366 -5.75 -1.40 1.19
C TYR A 366 -4.62 -2.38 1.50
N SER A 367 -4.30 -3.31 0.59
CA SER A 367 -3.20 -4.27 0.79
C SER A 367 -1.83 -3.64 0.98
N LYS A 368 -1.61 -2.43 0.44
CA LYS A 368 -0.35 -1.69 0.58
C LYS A 368 -0.30 -0.82 1.82
N ARG A 369 -1.45 -0.29 2.27
CA ARG A 369 -1.51 0.68 3.38
C ARG A 369 -1.76 0.02 4.74
N ILE A 370 -2.55 -1.06 4.77
CA ILE A 370 -2.99 -1.68 6.03
C ILE A 370 -1.97 -2.72 6.47
N TRP A 371 -1.39 -2.49 7.63
CA TRP A 371 -0.51 -3.43 8.31
C TRP A 371 -1.30 -4.42 9.16
N ALA A 372 -1.02 -5.71 9.00
CA ALA A 372 -1.46 -6.76 9.91
C ALA A 372 -0.62 -6.77 11.18
N ALA A 373 -1.26 -7.12 12.30
CA ALA A 373 -0.60 -7.24 13.60
C ALA A 373 0.53 -8.29 13.56
N ALA A 374 1.57 -8.03 14.35
CA ALA A 374 2.68 -8.97 14.51
C ALA A 374 2.20 -10.16 15.34
N VAL A 375 2.35 -11.39 14.83
CA VAL A 375 1.85 -12.61 15.49
C VAL A 375 2.95 -13.64 15.71
N GLY A 376 2.79 -14.47 16.75
CA GLY A 376 3.70 -15.59 17.04
C GLY A 376 5.09 -15.19 17.56
N GLY A 377 5.21 -14.05 18.25
CA GLY A 377 6.48 -13.55 18.79
C GLY A 377 7.34 -12.77 17.77
N SER A 378 6.86 -12.60 16.54
CA SER A 378 7.45 -11.65 15.58
C SER A 378 7.20 -10.22 16.05
N GLN A 379 8.22 -9.36 16.00
CA GLN A 379 8.07 -7.91 16.21
C GLN A 379 7.70 -7.14 14.94
N ARG A 380 7.70 -7.81 13.79
CA ARG A 380 7.49 -7.18 12.49
C ARG A 380 6.02 -7.31 12.10
N ARG A 381 5.40 -6.17 11.83
CA ARG A 381 4.12 -6.10 11.12
C ARG A 381 4.34 -6.47 9.66
N THR A 382 3.30 -6.99 9.03
CA THR A 382 3.34 -7.44 7.64
C THR A 382 2.10 -6.95 6.88
N HIS A 383 2.10 -7.10 5.57
CA HIS A 383 0.98 -6.81 4.69
C HIS A 383 0.40 -8.08 4.10
N TRP A 384 -0.93 -8.11 3.97
CA TRP A 384 -1.60 -9.08 3.11
C TRP A 384 -1.53 -8.64 1.66
N PHE A 385 -0.54 -9.14 0.93
CA PHE A 385 -0.36 -8.76 -0.47
C PHE A 385 -1.52 -9.23 -1.34
N TYR A 386 -2.20 -8.26 -1.96
CA TYR A 386 -3.26 -8.56 -2.92
C TYR A 386 -2.72 -8.58 -4.36
N GLU A 387 -2.88 -9.73 -5.01
CA GLU A 387 -2.46 -9.99 -6.39
C GLU A 387 -3.69 -9.89 -7.31
N ARG A 388 -3.82 -8.73 -7.98
CA ARG A 388 -4.89 -8.48 -8.96
C ARG A 388 -4.58 -9.18 -10.28
N VAL A 389 -3.30 -9.23 -10.65
CA VAL A 389 -2.83 -9.88 -11.86
C VAL A 389 -1.85 -10.98 -11.49
N ARG A 390 -2.06 -12.16 -12.06
CA ARG A 390 -1.24 -13.33 -11.77
C ARG A 390 0.24 -13.02 -11.96
N GLY A 391 1.03 -13.22 -10.90
CA GLY A 391 2.47 -12.97 -10.88
C GLY A 391 2.91 -11.58 -10.43
N GLU A 392 1.97 -10.67 -10.08
CA GLU A 392 2.27 -9.33 -9.53
C GLU A 392 3.22 -9.41 -8.33
N TYR A 393 3.06 -10.38 -7.43
CA TYR A 393 3.94 -10.54 -6.27
C TYR A 393 5.39 -10.82 -6.66
N LEU A 394 5.61 -11.65 -7.68
CA LEU A 394 6.94 -11.94 -8.17
C LEU A 394 7.49 -10.78 -9.00
N ASN A 395 6.63 -10.06 -9.74
CA ASN A 395 6.95 -8.84 -10.50
C ASN A 395 7.56 -7.76 -9.62
N GLU A 396 6.92 -7.47 -8.48
CA GLU A 396 7.40 -6.46 -7.53
C GLU A 396 8.78 -6.82 -6.93
N GLN A 397 9.24 -8.08 -7.09
CA GLN A 397 10.54 -8.55 -6.61
C GLN A 397 11.63 -8.68 -7.69
N ALA A 398 11.29 -8.65 -8.98
CA ALA A 398 12.23 -9.04 -10.05
C ALA A 398 13.44 -8.12 -10.18
N TYR A 399 13.24 -6.84 -9.90
CA TYR A 399 14.22 -5.78 -10.12
C TYR A 399 14.77 -5.22 -8.80
N LEU A 400 14.34 -5.79 -7.67
CA LEU A 400 14.86 -5.47 -6.35
C LEU A 400 16.23 -6.13 -6.17
N SER A 401 17.16 -5.42 -5.53
CA SER A 401 18.40 -6.01 -5.03
C SER A 401 18.10 -7.17 -4.06
N ASN A 402 19.08 -8.04 -3.80
CA ASN A 402 18.87 -9.15 -2.85
C ASN A 402 18.40 -8.68 -1.46
N SER A 403 18.88 -7.52 -0.99
CA SER A 403 18.45 -6.91 0.26
C SER A 403 17.03 -6.34 0.20
N GLU A 404 16.67 -5.65 -0.88
CA GLU A 404 15.32 -5.11 -1.06
C GLU A 404 14.28 -6.21 -1.28
N LYS A 405 14.66 -7.27 -1.99
CA LYS A 405 13.83 -8.46 -2.15
C LYS A 405 13.60 -9.17 -0.83
N MET A 406 14.62 -9.28 0.01
CA MET A 406 14.48 -9.82 1.36
C MET A 406 13.56 -8.93 2.20
N LYS A 407 13.72 -7.60 2.15
CA LYS A 407 12.83 -6.65 2.81
C LYS A 407 11.38 -6.80 2.35
N PHE A 408 11.15 -6.82 1.04
CA PHE A 408 9.81 -7.02 0.45
C PHE A 408 9.17 -8.32 0.91
N GLN A 409 9.92 -9.43 0.93
CA GLN A 409 9.42 -10.74 1.37
C GLN A 409 9.14 -10.80 2.88
N LEU A 410 9.85 -10.00 3.68
CA LEU A 410 9.60 -9.87 5.11
C LEU A 410 8.34 -9.04 5.38
N GLU A 411 8.14 -7.95 4.64
CA GLU A 411 6.93 -7.10 4.75
C GLU A 411 5.71 -7.77 4.13
N ASN A 412 5.88 -8.53 3.05
CA ASN A 412 4.81 -9.17 2.29
C ASN A 412 5.07 -10.68 2.22
N PRO A 413 4.90 -11.46 3.30
CA PRO A 413 5.28 -12.85 3.26
C PRO A 413 4.35 -13.65 2.34
N LYS A 414 4.91 -14.65 1.64
CA LYS A 414 4.18 -15.43 0.62
C LYS A 414 2.92 -16.13 1.17
N HIS A 415 2.88 -16.48 2.44
CA HIS A 415 1.71 -17.08 3.07
C HIS A 415 0.59 -16.06 3.33
N GLN A 416 0.84 -14.75 3.25
CA GLN A 416 -0.15 -13.67 3.27
C GLN A 416 -0.42 -13.10 1.86
N LEU A 417 -0.14 -13.88 0.81
CA LEU A 417 -0.52 -13.56 -0.57
C LEU A 417 -1.96 -14.00 -0.84
N ILE A 418 -2.78 -13.13 -1.44
CA ILE A 418 -4.12 -13.47 -1.92
C ILE A 418 -4.24 -13.07 -3.40
N ASP A 419 -4.52 -14.02 -4.27
CA ASP A 419 -4.88 -13.73 -5.66
C ASP A 419 -6.40 -13.56 -5.83
N LYS A 420 -6.81 -12.81 -6.88
CA LYS A 420 -8.24 -12.56 -7.19
C LYS A 420 -9.08 -13.83 -7.36
N THR A 421 -8.48 -14.91 -7.83
CA THR A 421 -9.19 -16.18 -8.07
C THR A 421 -9.47 -16.88 -6.75
N PHE A 422 -8.47 -16.93 -5.86
CA PHE A 422 -8.64 -17.45 -4.51
C PHE A 422 -9.62 -16.61 -3.70
N LEU A 423 -9.52 -15.28 -3.77
CA LEU A 423 -10.47 -14.37 -3.12
C LEU A 423 -11.91 -14.69 -3.55
N SER A 424 -12.16 -14.86 -4.85
CA SER A 424 -13.51 -15.19 -5.34
C SER A 424 -14.09 -16.49 -4.74
N LYS A 425 -13.24 -17.50 -4.48
CA LYS A 425 -13.68 -18.76 -3.86
C LYS A 425 -14.04 -18.56 -2.39
N SER A 426 -13.21 -17.80 -1.68
CA SER A 426 -13.43 -17.44 -0.28
C SER A 426 -14.74 -16.68 -0.13
N GLU A 427 -14.91 -15.61 -0.89
CA GLU A 427 -16.11 -14.77 -0.85
C GLU A 427 -17.37 -15.54 -1.26
N ASN A 428 -17.34 -16.29 -2.38
CA ASN A 428 -18.51 -17.08 -2.77
C ASN A 428 -18.87 -18.19 -1.78
N SER A 429 -17.89 -18.78 -1.09
CA SER A 429 -18.18 -19.75 -0.03
C SER A 429 -18.93 -19.07 1.12
N TRP A 430 -18.47 -17.89 1.55
CA TRP A 430 -19.14 -17.13 2.61
C TRP A 430 -20.52 -16.60 2.19
N LEU A 431 -20.68 -16.20 0.93
CA LEU A 431 -21.96 -15.81 0.30
C LEU A 431 -22.90 -17.00 0.04
N GLN A 432 -22.63 -18.17 0.63
CA GLN A 432 -23.45 -19.37 0.54
C GLN A 432 -23.67 -19.88 -0.89
N LYS A 433 -22.63 -19.80 -1.74
CA LYS A 433 -22.59 -20.33 -3.12
C LYS A 433 -21.58 -21.46 -3.32
N PRO A 434 -21.54 -22.49 -2.44
CA PRO A 434 -20.52 -23.54 -2.50
C PRO A 434 -20.62 -24.40 -3.78
N GLU A 435 -21.79 -24.47 -4.40
CA GLU A 435 -22.04 -25.16 -5.65
C GLU A 435 -21.37 -24.48 -6.84
N ILE A 436 -21.29 -23.14 -6.84
CA ILE A 436 -20.59 -22.37 -7.87
C ILE A 436 -19.08 -22.57 -7.71
N VAL A 437 -18.57 -22.52 -6.48
CA VAL A 437 -17.15 -22.78 -6.18
C VAL A 437 -16.76 -24.19 -6.64
N SER A 438 -17.64 -25.17 -6.43
CA SER A 438 -17.46 -26.57 -6.84
C SER A 438 -17.47 -26.80 -8.36
N ARG A 439 -18.02 -25.86 -9.16
CA ARG A 439 -17.92 -25.90 -10.64
C ARG A 439 -16.54 -25.52 -11.14
N GLY A 440 -15.75 -24.82 -10.32
CA GLY A 440 -14.36 -24.49 -10.61
C GLY A 440 -14.07 -22.99 -10.50
N ALA A 441 -12.78 -22.68 -10.56
CA ALA A 441 -12.26 -21.34 -10.32
C ALA A 441 -12.83 -20.26 -11.28
N GLN A 442 -13.02 -20.59 -12.56
CA GLN A 442 -13.56 -19.66 -13.55
C GLN A 442 -15.03 -19.29 -13.28
N TYR A 443 -15.86 -20.27 -12.92
CA TYR A 443 -17.27 -20.05 -12.58
C TYR A 443 -17.41 -19.24 -11.29
N SER A 444 -16.59 -19.58 -10.28
CA SER A 444 -16.52 -18.80 -9.03
C SER A 444 -16.16 -17.34 -9.31
N PHE A 445 -15.10 -17.11 -10.10
CA PHE A 445 -14.67 -15.75 -10.42
C PHE A 445 -15.76 -14.96 -11.17
N ALA A 446 -16.39 -15.56 -12.17
CA ALA A 446 -17.47 -14.91 -12.92
C ALA A 446 -18.64 -14.50 -12.00
N ALA A 447 -19.13 -15.43 -11.16
CA ALA A 447 -20.23 -15.14 -10.23
C ALA A 447 -19.87 -14.07 -9.19
N PHE A 448 -18.60 -14.03 -8.76
CA PHE A 448 -18.11 -13.02 -7.85
C PHE A 448 -18.03 -11.64 -8.54
N ALA A 449 -17.50 -11.58 -9.76
CA ALA A 449 -17.44 -10.35 -10.54
C ALA A 449 -18.84 -9.75 -10.80
N ASP A 450 -19.82 -10.59 -11.15
CA ASP A 450 -21.20 -10.17 -11.36
C ASP A 450 -21.82 -9.62 -10.06
N HIS A 451 -21.57 -10.27 -8.92
CA HIS A 451 -22.02 -9.80 -7.61
C HIS A 451 -21.42 -8.44 -7.24
N ILE A 452 -20.11 -8.28 -7.38
CA ILE A 452 -19.40 -7.03 -7.07
C ILE A 452 -19.88 -5.90 -7.99
N ASN A 453 -20.04 -6.15 -9.29
CA ASN A 453 -20.57 -5.14 -10.22
C ASN A 453 -21.98 -4.69 -9.83
N ALA A 454 -22.86 -5.63 -9.45
CA ALA A 454 -24.21 -5.30 -9.01
C ALA A 454 -24.22 -4.55 -7.67
N TRP A 455 -23.27 -4.86 -6.77
CA TRP A 455 -23.14 -4.21 -5.47
C TRP A 455 -22.62 -2.78 -5.61
N LEU A 456 -21.52 -2.57 -6.35
CA LEU A 456 -20.94 -1.24 -6.57
C LEU A 456 -21.87 -0.29 -7.31
N LYS A 457 -22.71 -0.80 -8.23
CA LYS A 457 -23.75 0.01 -8.89
C LYS A 457 -24.79 0.56 -7.91
N LYS A 458 -25.00 -0.09 -6.78
CA LYS A 458 -25.93 0.37 -5.73
C LYS A 458 -25.24 1.22 -4.67
N ASP A 459 -23.93 1.04 -4.51
CA ASP A 459 -23.17 1.51 -3.36
C ASP A 459 -21.67 1.60 -3.73
N GLU A 460 -21.28 2.73 -4.33
CA GLU A 460 -19.92 2.93 -4.86
C GLU A 460 -18.84 2.93 -3.76
N LEU A 461 -19.22 3.27 -2.52
CA LEU A 461 -18.35 3.32 -1.34
C LEU A 461 -18.29 1.99 -0.57
N ALA A 462 -18.90 0.92 -1.11
CA ALA A 462 -18.98 -0.39 -0.45
C ALA A 462 -17.65 -1.00 -0.01
N ILE A 463 -16.54 -0.70 -0.71
CA ILE A 463 -15.24 -1.32 -0.46
C ILE A 463 -14.44 -0.47 0.52
N THR A 464 -14.71 -0.65 1.81
CA THR A 464 -14.03 0.05 2.89
C THR A 464 -12.79 -0.69 3.38
N GLU A 465 -12.02 -0.05 4.25
CA GLU A 465 -10.92 -0.69 4.98
C GLU A 465 -11.41 -1.92 5.75
N ASN A 466 -12.52 -1.80 6.45
CA ASN A 466 -13.11 -2.89 7.20
C ASN A 466 -13.51 -4.05 6.28
N TYR A 467 -14.12 -3.78 5.11
CA TYR A 467 -14.40 -4.82 4.11
C TYR A 467 -13.12 -5.57 3.69
N PHE A 468 -11.99 -4.86 3.52
CA PHE A 468 -10.71 -5.49 3.21
C PHE A 468 -10.26 -6.44 4.34
N LYS A 469 -10.30 -6.00 5.60
CA LYS A 469 -9.96 -6.82 6.78
C LYS A 469 -10.85 -8.06 6.87
N ASP A 470 -12.14 -7.89 6.63
CA ASP A 470 -13.16 -8.93 6.55
C ASP A 470 -12.86 -9.97 5.46
N ALA A 471 -12.55 -9.51 4.24
CA ALA A 471 -12.23 -10.37 3.11
C ALA A 471 -10.95 -11.19 3.36
N VAL A 472 -9.93 -10.58 3.97
CA VAL A 472 -8.72 -11.29 4.42
C VAL A 472 -9.06 -12.32 5.50
N SER A 473 -9.89 -11.95 6.47
CA SER A 473 -10.30 -12.86 7.55
C SER A 473 -11.05 -14.08 7.02
N ARG A 474 -11.88 -13.92 5.99
CA ARG A 474 -12.51 -15.03 5.27
C ARG A 474 -11.49 -15.91 4.56
N VAL A 475 -10.41 -15.35 4.00
CA VAL A 475 -9.30 -16.13 3.43
C VAL A 475 -8.55 -16.91 4.51
N VAL A 476 -8.28 -16.31 5.66
CA VAL A 476 -7.67 -16.99 6.82
C VAL A 476 -8.54 -18.15 7.28
N LEU A 477 -9.85 -17.91 7.45
CA LEU A 477 -10.85 -18.95 7.76
C LEU A 477 -10.81 -20.07 6.72
N PHE A 478 -10.82 -19.74 5.42
CA PHE A 478 -10.81 -20.74 4.36
C PHE A 478 -9.59 -21.66 4.45
N ARG A 479 -8.39 -21.09 4.64
CA ARG A 479 -7.15 -21.85 4.78
C ARG A 479 -7.12 -22.68 6.06
N ALA A 480 -7.66 -22.15 7.15
CA ALA A 480 -7.77 -22.88 8.42
C ALA A 480 -8.68 -24.11 8.28
N VAL A 481 -9.87 -23.95 7.68
CA VAL A 481 -10.79 -25.06 7.40
C VAL A 481 -10.12 -26.10 6.48
N GLU A 482 -9.39 -25.64 5.46
CA GLU A 482 -8.62 -26.51 4.56
C GLU A 482 -7.62 -27.40 5.31
N LYS A 483 -6.94 -26.83 6.31
CA LYS A 483 -5.96 -27.53 7.15
C LYS A 483 -6.66 -28.49 8.11
N LEU A 484 -7.72 -28.05 8.78
CA LEU A 484 -8.50 -28.85 9.73
C LEU A 484 -9.07 -30.11 9.07
N VAL A 485 -9.74 -29.96 7.92
CA VAL A 485 -10.26 -31.09 7.13
C VAL A 485 -9.15 -32.06 6.74
N SER A 486 -8.02 -31.54 6.23
CA SER A 486 -6.88 -32.37 5.86
C SER A 486 -6.25 -33.16 7.01
N SER A 487 -6.29 -32.60 8.22
CA SER A 487 -5.73 -33.24 9.42
C SER A 487 -6.73 -34.14 10.16
N ALA A 488 -8.00 -34.16 9.74
CA ALA A 488 -9.04 -34.86 10.46
C ALA A 488 -8.92 -36.38 10.31
N LYS A 489 -9.06 -37.12 11.41
CA LYS A 489 -8.98 -38.59 11.43
C LYS A 489 -10.02 -39.27 10.54
N TRP A 490 -11.16 -38.63 10.33
CA TRP A 490 -12.28 -39.13 9.52
C TRP A 490 -12.14 -38.86 8.02
N TYR A 491 -11.11 -38.12 7.59
CA TYR A 491 -10.96 -37.69 6.21
C TYR A 491 -10.26 -38.75 5.36
N GLU A 492 -11.00 -39.37 4.43
CA GLU A 492 -10.54 -40.51 3.62
C GLU A 492 -9.93 -40.09 2.26
N ASN A 493 -9.24 -38.95 2.18
CA ASN A 493 -8.51 -38.48 1.00
C ASN A 493 -9.34 -38.33 -0.31
N GLY A 494 -10.49 -37.67 -0.24
CA GLY A 494 -11.30 -37.28 -1.42
C GLY A 494 -12.21 -36.07 -1.15
N PHE A 495 -12.57 -35.31 -2.20
CA PHE A 495 -13.52 -34.18 -2.15
C PHE A 495 -13.20 -33.05 -1.14
N ARG A 496 -11.91 -32.85 -0.78
CA ARG A 496 -11.47 -31.78 0.12
C ARG A 496 -12.02 -30.41 -0.24
N ALA A 497 -11.85 -30.00 -1.50
CA ALA A 497 -12.21 -28.65 -1.94
C ALA A 497 -13.71 -28.39 -1.78
N GLN A 498 -14.53 -29.39 -2.07
CA GLN A 498 -15.98 -29.37 -1.89
C GLN A 498 -16.34 -29.31 -0.40
N THR A 499 -15.71 -30.15 0.42
CA THR A 499 -15.92 -30.16 1.87
C THR A 499 -15.65 -28.80 2.50
N VAL A 500 -14.52 -28.17 2.13
CA VAL A 500 -14.11 -26.86 2.66
C VAL A 500 -15.11 -25.77 2.27
N THR A 501 -15.48 -25.66 0.99
CA THR A 501 -16.41 -24.61 0.55
C THR A 501 -17.81 -24.79 1.16
N TYR A 502 -18.31 -26.02 1.23
CA TYR A 502 -19.61 -26.30 1.87
C TYR A 502 -19.58 -26.10 3.39
N THR A 503 -18.45 -26.38 4.05
CA THR A 503 -18.27 -26.12 5.50
C THR A 503 -18.39 -24.62 5.79
N ILE A 504 -17.70 -23.79 5.00
CA ILE A 504 -17.73 -22.33 5.18
C ILE A 504 -19.12 -21.76 4.86
N ALA A 505 -19.75 -22.24 3.78
CA ALA A 505 -21.11 -21.84 3.42
C ALA A 505 -22.12 -22.22 4.50
N TYR A 506 -22.03 -23.42 5.06
CA TYR A 506 -22.92 -23.88 6.13
C TYR A 506 -22.66 -23.16 7.45
N LEU A 507 -21.40 -22.83 7.77
CA LEU A 507 -21.07 -21.96 8.91
C LEU A 507 -21.72 -20.58 8.77
N SER A 508 -21.56 -19.94 7.60
CA SER A 508 -22.22 -18.66 7.29
C SER A 508 -23.74 -18.74 7.45
N TYR A 509 -24.35 -19.81 6.92
CA TYR A 509 -25.78 -20.08 7.06
C TYR A 509 -26.21 -20.21 8.53
N LEU A 510 -25.51 -21.01 9.34
CA LEU A 510 -25.84 -21.20 10.76
C LEU A 510 -25.76 -19.89 11.55
N ILE A 511 -24.74 -19.08 11.30
CA ILE A 511 -24.58 -17.77 11.96
C ILE A 511 -25.71 -16.84 11.54
N GLU A 512 -26.07 -16.81 10.25
CA GLU A 512 -27.18 -15.98 9.76
C GLU A 512 -28.52 -16.40 10.39
N GLN A 513 -28.79 -17.70 10.52
CA GLN A 513 -29.99 -18.23 11.17
C GLN A 513 -30.06 -17.89 12.67
N SER A 514 -28.91 -17.69 13.33
CA SER A 514 -28.87 -17.25 14.72
C SER A 514 -29.26 -15.79 14.94
N GLY A 515 -29.43 -15.00 13.86
CA GLY A 515 -29.72 -13.57 13.93
C GLY A 515 -28.48 -12.67 14.07
N HIS A 516 -27.28 -13.24 14.22
CA HIS A 516 -26.02 -12.52 14.40
C HIS A 516 -25.19 -12.47 13.11
N ALA A 517 -24.03 -11.83 13.17
CA ALA A 517 -22.95 -11.92 12.19
C ALA A 517 -21.65 -12.42 12.86
N LEU A 518 -20.70 -12.90 12.07
CA LEU A 518 -19.39 -13.32 12.59
C LEU A 518 -18.52 -12.08 12.83
N ASN A 519 -17.90 -11.99 14.00
CA ASN A 519 -16.91 -10.97 14.32
C ASN A 519 -15.56 -11.33 13.66
N PHE A 520 -15.36 -10.87 12.43
CA PHE A 520 -14.12 -11.08 11.69
C PHE A 520 -12.92 -10.33 12.27
N ASN A 521 -13.13 -9.28 13.06
CA ASN A 521 -12.03 -8.51 13.65
C ASN A 521 -11.15 -9.38 14.55
N LEU A 522 -11.72 -10.40 15.21
CA LEU A 522 -10.94 -11.36 15.99
C LEU A 522 -9.98 -12.19 15.12
N ILE A 523 -10.42 -12.62 13.94
CA ILE A 523 -9.57 -13.37 13.00
C ILE A 523 -8.49 -12.44 12.42
N TRP A 524 -8.84 -11.18 12.15
CA TRP A 524 -7.91 -10.17 11.69
C TRP A 524 -6.82 -9.88 12.74
N GLU A 525 -7.17 -9.55 13.97
CA GLU A 525 -6.17 -9.23 15.01
C GLU A 525 -5.28 -10.43 15.36
N GLU A 526 -5.84 -11.64 15.43
CA GLU A 526 -5.05 -12.84 15.73
C GLU A 526 -4.31 -13.41 14.51
N GLN A 527 -4.63 -12.96 13.30
CA GLN A 527 -4.13 -13.47 12.01
C GLN A 527 -4.24 -15.00 11.84
N LYS A 528 -5.17 -15.61 12.58
CA LYS A 528 -5.45 -17.05 12.61
C LYS A 528 -6.90 -17.27 13.02
N LEU A 529 -7.37 -18.49 12.83
CA LEU A 529 -8.67 -18.90 13.35
C LEU A 529 -8.63 -18.94 14.89
N PRO A 530 -9.54 -18.23 15.60
CA PRO A 530 -9.63 -18.32 17.05
C PRO A 530 -9.84 -19.76 17.52
N ASN A 531 -9.20 -20.15 18.62
CA ASN A 531 -9.27 -21.53 19.13
C ASN A 531 -10.71 -21.97 19.42
N SER A 532 -11.57 -21.04 19.86
CA SER A 532 -13.00 -21.30 20.12
C SER A 532 -13.81 -21.66 18.86
N MET A 533 -13.30 -21.40 17.64
CA MET A 533 -13.94 -21.81 16.38
C MET A 533 -13.52 -23.19 15.89
N VAL A 534 -12.45 -23.79 16.43
CA VAL A 534 -11.90 -25.05 15.93
C VAL A 534 -12.89 -26.21 16.08
N ASP A 535 -13.49 -26.36 17.26
CA ASP A 535 -14.45 -27.43 17.53
C ASP A 535 -15.75 -27.29 16.73
N PRO A 536 -16.39 -26.10 16.66
CA PRO A 536 -17.49 -25.83 15.73
C PRO A 536 -17.17 -26.25 14.29
N ILE A 537 -16.01 -25.85 13.76
CA ILE A 537 -15.62 -26.16 12.38
C ILE A 537 -15.39 -27.67 12.19
N ASN A 538 -14.81 -28.36 13.16
CA ASN A 538 -14.62 -29.82 13.09
C ASN A 538 -15.97 -30.57 13.04
N GLN A 539 -16.95 -30.14 13.84
CA GLN A 539 -18.30 -30.72 13.82
C GLN A 539 -19.02 -30.45 12.51
N ILE A 540 -18.98 -29.20 12.02
CA ILE A 540 -19.59 -28.82 10.74
C ILE A 540 -18.94 -29.60 9.60
N SER A 541 -17.62 -29.59 9.53
CA SER A 541 -16.91 -30.19 8.40
C SER A 541 -17.11 -31.70 8.30
N LYS A 542 -17.22 -32.41 9.43
CA LYS A 542 -17.59 -33.83 9.44
C LYS A 542 -19.01 -34.05 8.91
N ALA A 543 -19.99 -33.33 9.45
CA ALA A 543 -21.39 -33.50 9.02
C ALA A 543 -21.58 -33.12 7.53
N VAL A 544 -20.91 -32.06 7.09
CA VAL A 544 -20.90 -31.65 5.69
C VAL A 544 -20.24 -32.72 4.81
N TYR A 545 -19.08 -33.24 5.21
CA TYR A 545 -18.39 -34.31 4.48
C TYR A 545 -19.32 -35.50 4.24
N ASP A 546 -19.92 -36.02 5.32
CA ASP A 546 -20.84 -37.16 5.26
C ASP A 546 -22.03 -36.87 4.34
N SER A 547 -22.59 -35.65 4.41
CA SER A 547 -23.71 -35.25 3.55
C SER A 547 -23.34 -35.14 2.07
N ILE A 548 -22.13 -34.72 1.72
CA ILE A 548 -21.75 -34.53 0.31
C ILE A 548 -21.20 -35.81 -0.32
N THR A 549 -20.64 -36.73 0.48
CA THR A 549 -20.14 -38.03 0.03
C THR A 549 -21.23 -39.10 -0.06
N THR A 550 -22.41 -38.86 0.51
CA THR A 550 -23.56 -39.76 0.43
C THR A 550 -24.76 -39.08 -0.24
N PRO A 551 -24.76 -38.89 -1.58
CA PRO A 551 -25.85 -38.25 -2.29
C PRO A 551 -27.17 -39.02 -2.11
N PRO A 552 -28.32 -38.34 -1.91
CA PRO A 552 -29.62 -39.01 -1.81
C PRO A 552 -29.96 -39.83 -3.07
N ALA A 553 -30.67 -40.95 -2.88
CA ALA A 553 -31.23 -41.73 -3.98
C ALA A 553 -32.13 -40.84 -4.86
N GLY A 554 -31.95 -40.90 -6.19
CA GLY A 554 -32.69 -40.05 -7.14
C GLY A 554 -32.09 -38.66 -7.40
N SER A 555 -30.96 -38.29 -6.78
CA SER A 555 -30.25 -37.01 -7.02
C SER A 555 -29.64 -36.84 -8.44
N GLY A 556 -29.67 -37.90 -9.26
CA GLY A 556 -29.15 -37.91 -10.63
C GLY A 556 -27.62 -37.72 -10.71
N SER A 557 -26.88 -37.95 -9.62
CA SER A 557 -25.42 -37.91 -9.59
C SER A 557 -24.88 -38.86 -8.52
N ALA A 558 -24.47 -40.08 -8.93
CA ALA A 558 -23.82 -41.03 -8.04
C ALA A 558 -22.42 -40.57 -7.58
N ASN A 559 -21.82 -39.58 -8.25
CA ASN A 559 -20.51 -39.04 -7.94
C ASN A 559 -20.63 -37.73 -7.13
N ALA A 560 -20.04 -37.71 -5.93
CA ALA A 560 -20.03 -36.56 -5.02
C ALA A 560 -19.50 -35.26 -5.66
N ALA A 561 -18.50 -35.33 -6.57
CA ALA A 561 -17.99 -34.13 -7.25
C ALA A 561 -19.00 -33.50 -8.24
N GLN A 562 -19.89 -34.30 -8.85
CA GLN A 562 -20.97 -33.77 -9.69
C GLN A 562 -22.16 -33.32 -8.85
N TRP A 563 -22.44 -34.05 -7.76
CA TRP A 563 -23.45 -33.67 -6.77
C TRP A 563 -23.19 -32.26 -6.21
N CYS A 564 -21.96 -32.00 -5.78
CA CYS A 564 -21.55 -30.70 -5.21
C CYS A 564 -21.70 -29.51 -6.17
N LYS A 565 -21.89 -29.70 -7.49
CA LYS A 565 -22.08 -28.62 -8.47
C LYS A 565 -23.54 -28.18 -8.62
N LYS A 566 -24.47 -28.91 -8.01
CA LYS A 566 -25.91 -28.69 -8.10
C LYS A 566 -26.41 -27.90 -6.88
N THR A 567 -27.33 -26.96 -7.12
CA THR A 567 -28.00 -26.21 -6.04
C THR A 567 -28.75 -27.14 -5.09
N SER A 568 -29.27 -28.27 -5.58
CA SER A 568 -29.92 -29.28 -4.73
C SER A 568 -29.00 -29.91 -3.68
N CYS A 569 -27.67 -29.93 -3.90
CA CYS A 569 -26.71 -30.34 -2.87
C CYS A 569 -26.64 -29.32 -1.73
N TRP A 570 -26.59 -28.04 -2.07
CA TRP A 570 -26.63 -26.98 -1.07
C TRP A 570 -27.93 -26.99 -0.27
N GLU A 571 -29.08 -27.17 -0.92
CA GLU A 571 -30.36 -27.35 -0.23
C GLU A 571 -30.40 -28.58 0.67
N ASN A 572 -29.67 -29.65 0.33
CA ASN A 572 -29.55 -30.82 1.19
C ASN A 572 -28.69 -30.55 2.42
N VAL A 573 -27.54 -29.87 2.25
CA VAL A 573 -26.63 -29.52 3.34
C VAL A 573 -27.31 -28.57 4.34
N LYS A 574 -28.13 -27.61 3.88
CA LYS A 574 -28.91 -26.73 4.77
C LYS A 574 -29.88 -27.48 5.70
N LYS A 575 -30.28 -28.71 5.35
CA LYS A 575 -31.18 -29.54 6.18
C LYS A 575 -30.46 -30.29 7.32
N ILE A 576 -29.14 -30.29 7.33
CA ILE A 576 -28.37 -30.84 8.45
C ILE A 576 -28.82 -30.11 9.71
N LYS A 577 -29.05 -30.85 10.80
CA LYS A 577 -29.39 -30.29 12.11
C LYS A 577 -28.19 -30.45 13.02
N LEU A 578 -27.39 -29.40 13.16
CA LEU A 578 -26.33 -29.32 14.16
C LEU A 578 -26.71 -28.30 15.24
N ASN A 579 -26.54 -28.69 16.50
CA ASN A 579 -26.65 -27.76 17.61
C ASN A 579 -25.25 -27.29 17.99
N ILE A 580 -24.84 -26.15 17.44
CA ILE A 580 -23.51 -25.57 17.68
C ILE A 580 -23.66 -24.33 18.53
N ALA A 581 -23.04 -24.35 19.71
CA ALA A 581 -22.89 -23.17 20.53
C ALA A 581 -21.65 -22.40 20.06
N PHE A 582 -21.86 -21.15 19.63
CA PHE A 582 -20.77 -20.21 19.36
C PHE A 582 -20.50 -19.39 20.61
N ASP A 583 -19.22 -19.16 20.92
CA ASP A 583 -18.83 -18.19 21.94
C ASP A 583 -19.36 -16.81 21.55
N LYS A 584 -19.95 -16.07 22.50
CA LYS A 584 -20.51 -14.74 22.28
C LYS A 584 -19.51 -13.79 21.65
N LYS A 585 -18.21 -13.91 21.98
CA LYS A 585 -17.17 -13.05 21.40
C LYS A 585 -17.01 -13.21 19.89
N LEU A 586 -17.33 -14.39 19.35
CA LEU A 586 -17.26 -14.69 17.93
C LEU A 586 -18.40 -14.05 17.14
N LEU A 587 -19.44 -13.57 17.81
CA LEU A 587 -20.64 -13.03 17.21
C LEU A 587 -20.72 -11.52 17.45
N ILE A 588 -21.31 -10.82 16.50
CA ILE A 588 -21.66 -9.40 16.60
C ILE A 588 -23.11 -9.22 16.17
N ASP A 589 -23.81 -8.27 16.80
CA ASP A 589 -25.18 -7.96 16.43
C ASP A 589 -25.26 -7.33 15.04
N LYS A 590 -26.30 -7.67 14.27
CA LYS A 590 -26.48 -7.12 12.91
C LYS A 590 -26.63 -5.60 12.91
N SER A 591 -27.23 -5.02 13.95
CA SER A 591 -27.35 -3.56 14.11
C SER A 591 -26.00 -2.90 14.33
N GLU A 592 -25.13 -3.51 15.13
CA GLU A 592 -23.78 -3.01 15.39
C GLU A 592 -22.91 -3.10 14.13
N LEU A 593 -22.97 -4.23 13.41
CA LEU A 593 -22.29 -4.37 12.12
C LEU A 593 -22.77 -3.34 11.08
N GLN A 594 -24.07 -3.01 11.07
CA GLN A 594 -24.59 -1.96 10.19
C GLN A 594 -24.08 -0.57 10.57
N TYR A 595 -23.92 -0.29 11.86
CA TYR A 595 -23.34 0.96 12.35
C TYR A 595 -21.88 1.10 11.91
N ILE A 596 -21.05 0.08 12.16
CA ILE A 596 -19.63 0.05 11.74
C ILE A 596 -19.50 0.30 10.24
N ASN A 597 -20.27 -0.42 9.42
CA ASN A 597 -20.26 -0.25 7.97
C ASN A 597 -20.71 1.15 7.49
N ARG A 598 -21.50 1.88 8.28
CA ARG A 598 -21.89 3.26 7.96
C ARG A 598 -20.78 4.24 8.29
N GLU A 599 -20.13 4.08 9.44
CA GLU A 599 -19.01 4.93 9.85
C GLU A 599 -17.81 4.76 8.91
N ASP A 600 -17.44 3.52 8.56
CA ASP A 600 -16.35 3.23 7.61
C ASP A 600 -16.56 3.91 6.24
N LYS A 601 -17.82 4.04 5.82
CA LYS A 601 -18.16 4.70 4.56
C LYS A 601 -18.04 6.21 4.64
N LYS A 602 -18.36 6.82 5.79
CA LYS A 602 -18.13 8.25 6.02
C LYS A 602 -16.64 8.56 5.96
N GLU A 603 -15.83 7.73 6.62
CA GLU A 603 -14.37 7.85 6.61
C GLU A 603 -13.80 7.70 5.19
N LYS A 604 -14.24 6.68 4.45
CA LYS A 604 -13.84 6.49 3.04
C LYS A 604 -14.23 7.68 2.16
N LYS A 605 -15.38 8.30 2.41
CA LYS A 605 -15.86 9.46 1.67
C LYS A 605 -14.90 10.65 1.84
N ILE A 606 -14.43 10.88 3.07
CA ILE A 606 -13.44 11.92 3.41
C ILE A 606 -12.09 11.62 2.74
N ASP A 607 -11.66 10.35 2.69
CA ASP A 607 -10.40 9.94 2.06
C ASP A 607 -10.30 10.22 0.55
N SER A 608 -11.41 10.49 -0.14
CA SER A 608 -11.49 10.56 -1.60
C SER A 608 -10.89 11.82 -2.26
N GLY A 609 -10.28 12.73 -1.49
CA GLY A 609 -9.41 13.84 -1.95
C GLY A 609 -10.13 15.00 -2.65
N ILE A 610 -10.96 14.69 -3.65
CA ILE A 610 -11.68 15.67 -4.48
C ILE A 610 -12.78 16.37 -3.68
N GLU A 611 -13.51 15.64 -2.84
CA GLU A 611 -14.61 16.21 -2.03
C GLU A 611 -14.06 17.14 -0.95
N VAL A 612 -12.92 16.78 -0.34
CA VAL A 612 -12.19 17.61 0.62
C VAL A 612 -11.68 18.90 -0.03
N GLN A 613 -11.13 18.81 -1.24
CA GLN A 613 -10.72 20.00 -2.02
C GLN A 613 -11.90 20.92 -2.32
N MET A 614 -13.06 20.37 -2.73
CA MET A 614 -14.27 21.16 -2.98
C MET A 614 -14.78 21.86 -1.71
N ILE A 615 -14.77 21.16 -0.57
CA ILE A 615 -15.20 21.75 0.71
C ILE A 615 -14.24 22.87 1.10
N VAL A 616 -12.93 22.62 1.11
CA VAL A 616 -11.92 23.62 1.54
C VAL A 616 -11.97 24.88 0.69
N VAL A 617 -12.11 24.74 -0.63
CA VAL A 617 -12.25 25.88 -1.55
C VAL A 617 -13.62 26.56 -1.42
N GLY A 618 -14.65 25.82 -1.00
CA GLY A 618 -16.01 26.33 -0.81
C GLY A 618 -16.28 27.03 0.53
N VAL A 619 -15.40 26.86 1.53
CA VAL A 619 -15.51 27.55 2.83
C VAL A 619 -15.16 29.03 2.64
N PRO A 620 -16.02 29.98 3.11
CA PRO A 620 -15.75 31.41 3.03
C PRO A 620 -14.44 31.81 3.72
N ASN A 621 -13.76 32.83 3.21
CA ASN A 621 -12.45 33.24 3.73
C ASN A 621 -12.52 33.74 5.18
N GLU A 622 -13.65 34.33 5.57
CA GLU A 622 -13.92 34.79 6.93
C GLU A 622 -13.84 33.65 7.95
N VAL A 623 -14.26 32.44 7.56
CA VAL A 623 -14.22 31.27 8.43
C VAL A 623 -12.78 30.78 8.63
N TRP A 624 -11.92 30.92 7.61
CA TRP A 624 -10.49 30.62 7.75
C TRP A 624 -9.76 31.64 8.64
N ASP A 625 -10.15 32.92 8.59
CA ASP A 625 -9.67 33.97 9.50
C ASP A 625 -10.07 33.65 10.95
N ASP A 626 -11.33 33.28 11.20
CA ASP A 626 -11.83 32.89 12.52
C ASP A 626 -11.10 31.66 13.07
N LEU A 627 -10.88 30.65 12.23
CA LEU A 627 -10.09 29.45 12.56
C LEU A 627 -8.65 29.80 12.92
N TYR A 628 -8.00 30.68 12.16
CA TYR A 628 -6.63 31.10 12.43
C TYR A 628 -6.52 31.83 13.76
N GLU A 629 -7.41 32.79 14.04
CA GLU A 629 -7.42 33.51 15.31
C GLU A 629 -7.77 32.60 16.49
N TYR A 630 -8.68 31.64 16.32
CA TYR A 630 -8.98 30.62 17.32
C TYR A 630 -7.72 29.85 17.72
N TYR A 631 -7.08 29.17 16.77
CA TYR A 631 -5.90 28.36 17.07
C TYR A 631 -4.69 29.20 17.51
N ARG A 632 -4.54 30.42 16.99
CA ARG A 632 -3.50 31.36 17.43
C ARG A 632 -3.70 31.81 18.87
N SER A 633 -4.94 32.07 19.30
CA SER A 633 -5.25 32.53 20.66
C SER A 633 -4.98 31.46 21.73
N LEU A 634 -5.06 30.18 21.34
CA LEU A 634 -4.75 29.03 22.19
C LEU A 634 -3.23 28.82 22.38
N GLY A 635 -2.39 29.43 21.54
CA GLY A 635 -0.93 29.35 21.63
C GLY A 635 -0.42 27.89 21.67
N SER A 636 0.54 27.61 22.55
CA SER A 636 1.09 26.25 22.75
C SER A 636 0.07 25.22 23.26
N GLY A 637 -1.12 25.67 23.72
CA GLY A 637 -2.21 24.81 24.18
C GLY A 637 -3.14 24.33 23.05
N SER A 638 -2.97 24.82 21.82
CA SER A 638 -3.78 24.46 20.64
C SER A 638 -3.60 22.99 20.20
N GLY A 639 -2.43 22.40 20.47
CA GLY A 639 -2.08 21.06 20.00
C GLY A 639 -1.98 20.96 18.47
N ILE A 640 -1.65 22.07 17.78
CA ILE A 640 -1.33 22.10 16.35
C ILE A 640 0.12 22.53 16.13
N SER A 641 0.78 22.02 15.09
CA SER A 641 2.16 22.37 14.77
C SER A 641 2.28 23.79 14.19
N LEU A 642 3.48 24.39 14.27
CA LEU A 642 3.74 25.70 13.63
C LEU A 642 3.52 25.67 12.11
N THR A 643 3.75 24.52 11.47
CA THR A 643 3.50 24.31 10.04
C THR A 643 2.00 24.30 9.73
N GLN A 644 1.19 23.62 10.55
CA GLN A 644 -0.26 23.65 10.40
C GLN A 644 -0.82 25.05 10.59
N LEU A 645 -0.31 25.78 11.59
CA LEU A 645 -0.67 27.17 11.84
C LEU A 645 -0.25 28.08 10.67
N ASP A 646 0.91 27.84 10.05
CA ASP A 646 1.37 28.58 8.87
C ASP A 646 0.55 28.26 7.61
N ILE A 647 0.15 27.01 7.39
CA ILE A 647 -0.76 26.62 6.30
C ILE A 647 -2.12 27.30 6.49
N LEU A 648 -2.67 27.27 7.71
CA LEU A 648 -3.92 27.92 8.06
C LEU A 648 -3.83 29.44 7.89
N LYS A 649 -2.74 30.06 8.35
CA LYS A 649 -2.45 31.49 8.15
C LYS A 649 -2.40 31.86 6.67
N LYS A 650 -1.71 31.07 5.85
CA LYS A 650 -1.61 31.31 4.40
C LYS A 650 -2.96 31.14 3.71
N MET A 651 -3.79 30.19 4.15
CA MET A 651 -5.17 30.03 3.68
C MET A 651 -6.03 31.24 4.04
N ALA A 652 -6.04 31.66 5.31
CA ALA A 652 -6.76 32.82 5.83
C ALA A 652 -6.36 34.13 5.09
N GLN A 653 -5.07 34.31 4.82
CA GLN A 653 -4.55 35.46 4.06
C GLN A 653 -4.83 35.40 2.55
N GLY A 654 -5.47 34.34 2.05
CA GLY A 654 -5.72 34.13 0.62
C GLY A 654 -4.47 33.79 -0.21
N ASN A 655 -3.35 33.50 0.43
CA ASN A 655 -2.07 33.19 -0.22
C ASN A 655 -1.95 31.72 -0.65
N LEU A 656 -2.97 30.92 -0.41
CA LEU A 656 -2.97 29.47 -0.57
C LEU A 656 -4.15 29.02 -1.44
N ASN A 657 -4.24 29.54 -2.67
CA ASN A 657 -5.37 29.29 -3.57
C ASN A 657 -4.91 28.97 -5.03
N PRO A 658 -5.12 27.74 -5.55
CA PRO A 658 -5.72 26.58 -4.87
C PRO A 658 -4.71 25.87 -3.93
N PRO A 659 -5.15 25.34 -2.77
CA PRO A 659 -4.34 24.45 -1.95
C PRO A 659 -4.08 23.11 -2.67
N SER A 660 -2.93 22.50 -2.40
CA SER A 660 -2.67 21.09 -2.75
C SER A 660 -3.63 20.13 -2.03
N GLU A 661 -3.74 18.89 -2.51
CA GLU A 661 -4.56 17.85 -1.86
C GLU A 661 -4.16 17.60 -0.41
N LYS A 662 -2.84 17.58 -0.12
CA LYS A 662 -2.30 17.44 1.24
C LYS A 662 -2.73 18.64 2.12
N GLN A 663 -2.62 19.87 1.61
CA GLN A 663 -3.06 21.06 2.34
C GLN A 663 -4.57 21.07 2.56
N CYS A 664 -5.37 20.62 1.59
CA CYS A 664 -6.83 20.52 1.76
C CYS A 664 -7.20 19.54 2.88
N LYS A 665 -6.52 18.39 2.98
CA LYS A 665 -6.76 17.44 4.08
C LYS A 665 -6.46 18.06 5.44
N ILE A 666 -5.33 18.76 5.56
CA ILE A 666 -4.95 19.46 6.80
C ILE A 666 -5.98 20.53 7.17
N LEU A 667 -6.35 21.40 6.22
CA LEU A 667 -7.32 22.48 6.43
C LEU A 667 -8.70 21.96 6.82
N TYR A 668 -9.18 20.91 6.16
CA TYR A 668 -10.46 20.27 6.48
C TYR A 668 -10.48 19.64 7.86
N GLN A 669 -9.39 18.99 8.29
CA GLN A 669 -9.27 18.43 9.64
C GLN A 669 -9.28 19.51 10.72
N LEU A 670 -8.56 20.62 10.52
CA LEU A 670 -8.55 21.75 11.46
C LEU A 670 -9.94 22.38 11.58
N PHE A 671 -10.66 22.48 10.45
CA PHE A 671 -12.04 22.95 10.38
C PHE A 671 -12.98 22.03 11.19
N GLU A 672 -12.98 20.73 10.92
CA GLU A 672 -13.85 19.76 11.62
C GLU A 672 -13.56 19.70 13.13
N ARG A 673 -12.28 19.75 13.52
CA ARG A 673 -11.89 19.79 14.93
C ARG A 673 -12.47 21.01 15.63
N ALA A 674 -12.29 22.21 15.07
CA ALA A 674 -12.85 23.44 15.63
C ALA A 674 -14.39 23.42 15.66
N ALA A 675 -15.04 22.85 14.64
CA ALA A 675 -16.49 22.68 14.60
C ALA A 675 -16.98 21.72 15.71
N SER A 676 -16.27 20.62 15.95
CA SER A 676 -16.59 19.65 17.01
C SER A 676 -16.40 20.23 18.43
N GLU A 677 -15.45 21.17 18.57
CA GLU A 677 -15.18 21.93 19.80
C GLU A 677 -16.15 23.11 19.99
N GLY A 678 -17.02 23.40 19.00
CA GLY A 678 -17.99 24.50 19.02
C GLY A 678 -17.37 25.89 18.82
N ALA A 679 -16.14 25.95 18.29
CA ALA A 679 -15.40 27.19 18.06
C ALA A 679 -15.84 27.93 16.78
N ILE A 680 -16.46 27.21 15.84
CA ILE A 680 -17.05 27.74 14.60
C ILE A 680 -18.42 27.10 14.38
N ALA A 681 -19.32 27.81 13.71
CA ALA A 681 -20.73 27.46 13.53
C ALA A 681 -21.02 26.65 12.27
#